data_AF-A0A949T882-F1
#
_entry.id   AF-A0A949T882-F1
#
_cell.length_a   1.000
_cell.length_b   1.000
_cell.length_c   1.000
_cell.angle_alpha   90.00
_cell.angle_beta   90.00
_cell.angle_gamma   90.00
#
_symmetry.space_group_name_H-M   'P 1'
#
loop_
_entity.id
_entity.type
_entity.pdbx_description
1 polymer ?
#
loop_
_entity_poly.entity_id
_entity_poly.type
_entity_poly.pdbx_seq_one_letter_code
_entity_poly.pdbx_strand_id
1 'polypeptide(L)'
;MDIKQLRVHIAGSADPNTDHDLLRYAHDLAAELVRNLIVEGAMFVTGIGKEPLSIENDCNSPSIIFDWTILSTIHDCLQQGLVSTSDFPEPLIYTVGKSKTEQQIPEHRRNLWESFLDNNVIEINYLKPGRASGGAYRELQASRGDILIVISGGEGVEALAEDLYIENGKPVIALDLEIGSSCNDGSGGAPRLAKEMLAEPHRFIRIYDGSAAGSLVNRLTTRQGKRPIKEVVQAILKLIKALEPNPIRKQLEPFTNNNRKMNLRPQGQNLPRAIILTAIPVEFEAVRAHLADPQEEEHPQGMIYERGKFNASGKVWDVLIGDIGAGNLTAAMEAERAIAHFNPLVILFVGVAGGIKDVALGDVVVATKVYGYESGKAEIEFKPRPDVGQSAYKLIQRAKAEARKPDWLQRLTLPVPTPKPRVFVAPIAAGEKVVADTSSSTYQFLKSNYGDAIAVEMEGRGLLQAAHANPQVSALIVRGISDLIDGKSEADAAGSQEIAARNASAFAFQVLANFNLDNISGRITAKKDAEHTWSREAITQVNSHFKQQESYNNSSSPEENTPDIIEKLRTLTPEKIVSSLTTHQEVTSFIHFIWNEGEKRAKKSQFQEATFLFEFAIATCNIIDDPVLELAIIKHLEFVQAKLQPS
;
A
#
# COMPACT_ATOMS: atom_id res chain seq x y z
N MET A 1 -19.80 16.87 -11.85
CA MET A 1 -18.39 16.60 -11.48
C MET A 1 -17.50 17.38 -12.45
N ASP A 2 -16.42 18.03 -11.99
CA ASP A 2 -15.51 18.75 -12.90
C ASP A 2 -14.69 17.74 -13.73
N ILE A 3 -14.58 17.90 -15.04
CA ILE A 3 -13.78 16.99 -15.88
C ILE A 3 -12.28 17.25 -15.71
N LYS A 4 -11.90 18.47 -15.31
CA LYS A 4 -10.50 18.84 -15.11
C LYS A 4 -9.85 17.95 -14.06
N GLN A 5 -8.76 17.27 -14.44
CA GLN A 5 -8.00 16.30 -13.63
C GLN A 5 -8.74 15.01 -13.25
N LEU A 6 -9.88 14.72 -13.88
CA LEU A 6 -10.57 13.44 -13.71
C LEU A 6 -9.76 12.33 -14.39
N ARG A 7 -9.40 11.26 -13.67
CA ARG A 7 -8.77 10.06 -14.25
C ARG A 7 -9.85 9.12 -14.78
N VAL A 8 -10.02 9.12 -16.10
CA VAL A 8 -11.01 8.29 -16.80
C VAL A 8 -10.38 6.94 -17.17
N HIS A 9 -10.95 5.85 -16.67
CA HIS A 9 -10.60 4.50 -17.10
C HIS A 9 -11.54 4.07 -18.21
N ILE A 10 -11.02 3.81 -19.40
CA ILE A 10 -11.80 3.27 -20.51
C ILE A 10 -11.39 1.81 -20.70
N ALA A 11 -12.35 0.91 -20.65
CA ALA A 11 -12.10 -0.53 -20.77
C ALA A 11 -13.07 -1.19 -21.77
N GLY A 12 -12.56 -2.23 -22.44
CA GLY A 12 -13.37 -3.08 -23.30
C GLY A 12 -12.53 -3.98 -24.19
N SER A 13 -13.16 -5.03 -24.69
CA SER A 13 -12.64 -5.87 -25.76
C SER A 13 -13.77 -6.34 -26.67
N ALA A 14 -13.45 -6.80 -27.87
CA ALA A 14 -14.42 -7.30 -28.84
C ALA A 14 -14.14 -8.77 -29.16
N ASP A 15 -15.18 -9.47 -29.60
CA ASP A 15 -15.03 -10.78 -30.25
C ASP A 15 -14.23 -10.57 -31.55
N PRO A 16 -13.21 -11.39 -31.85
CA PRO A 16 -12.49 -11.33 -33.12
C PRO A 16 -13.39 -11.42 -34.37
N ASN A 17 -14.57 -12.04 -34.25
CA ASN A 17 -15.52 -12.24 -35.34
C ASN A 17 -16.64 -11.18 -35.38
N THR A 18 -16.54 -10.12 -34.58
CA THR A 18 -17.53 -9.03 -34.57
C THR A 18 -17.58 -8.32 -35.91
N ASP A 19 -18.73 -7.72 -36.21
CA ASP A 19 -18.90 -6.85 -37.38
C ASP A 19 -17.88 -5.71 -37.40
N HIS A 20 -17.10 -5.62 -38.49
CA HIS A 20 -16.01 -4.66 -38.62
C HIS A 20 -16.48 -3.20 -38.61
N ASP A 21 -17.67 -2.90 -39.16
CA ASP A 21 -18.20 -1.54 -39.15
C ASP A 21 -18.61 -1.13 -37.74
N LEU A 22 -19.19 -2.05 -36.96
CA LEU A 22 -19.52 -1.82 -35.57
C LEU A 22 -18.27 -1.71 -34.67
N LEU A 23 -17.23 -2.50 -34.92
CA LEU A 23 -15.95 -2.36 -34.23
C LEU A 23 -15.26 -1.03 -34.55
N ARG A 24 -15.29 -0.61 -35.82
CA ARG A 24 -14.80 0.71 -36.23
C ARG A 24 -15.58 1.84 -35.57
N TYR A 25 -16.91 1.73 -35.52
CA TYR A 25 -17.75 2.67 -34.76
C TYR A 25 -17.30 2.77 -33.29
N ALA A 26 -16.99 1.64 -32.64
CA ALA A 26 -16.52 1.62 -31.26
C ALA A 26 -15.16 2.32 -31.09
N HIS A 27 -14.22 2.11 -32.02
CA HIS A 27 -12.94 2.83 -32.02
C HIS A 27 -13.10 4.33 -32.26
N ASP A 28 -13.90 4.72 -33.24
CA ASP A 28 -14.17 6.13 -33.55
C ASP A 28 -14.86 6.82 -32.37
N LEU A 29 -15.76 6.10 -31.68
CA LEU A 29 -16.39 6.57 -30.45
C LEU A 29 -15.38 6.75 -29.32
N ALA A 30 -14.48 5.78 -29.10
CA ALA A 30 -13.43 5.88 -28.10
C ALA A 30 -12.48 7.06 -28.38
N ALA A 31 -12.07 7.23 -29.64
CA ALA A 31 -11.19 8.32 -30.06
C ALA A 31 -11.87 9.69 -29.90
N GLU A 32 -13.11 9.86 -30.36
CA GLU A 32 -13.83 11.12 -30.18
C GLU A 32 -14.08 11.44 -28.70
N LEU A 33 -14.37 10.42 -27.88
CA LEU A 33 -14.56 10.58 -26.45
C LEU A 33 -13.25 11.03 -25.76
N VAL A 34 -12.14 10.35 -26.03
CA VAL A 34 -10.81 10.69 -25.48
C VAL A 34 -10.41 12.11 -25.88
N ARG A 35 -10.61 12.49 -27.15
CA ARG A 35 -10.32 13.84 -27.66
C ARG A 35 -11.09 14.92 -26.90
N ASN A 36 -12.40 14.72 -26.66
CA ASN A 36 -13.19 15.71 -25.94
C ASN A 36 -12.82 15.75 -24.44
N LEU A 37 -12.57 14.60 -23.81
CA LEU A 37 -12.21 14.52 -22.40
C LEU A 37 -10.84 15.13 -22.11
N ILE A 38 -9.82 14.86 -22.93
CA ILE A 38 -8.47 15.39 -22.70
C ILE A 38 -8.42 16.92 -22.86
N VAL A 39 -9.16 17.46 -23.84
CA VAL A 39 -9.27 18.92 -24.04
C VAL A 39 -9.96 19.60 -22.85
N GLU A 40 -10.92 18.93 -22.20
CA GLU A 40 -11.52 19.39 -20.93
C GLU A 40 -10.63 19.13 -19.70
N GLY A 41 -9.41 18.61 -19.88
CA GLY A 41 -8.41 18.41 -18.83
C GLY A 41 -8.48 17.07 -18.12
N ALA A 42 -9.13 16.05 -18.69
CA ALA A 42 -9.11 14.70 -18.15
C ALA A 42 -7.74 13.99 -18.35
N MET A 43 -7.43 13.08 -17.45
CA MET A 43 -6.31 12.13 -17.53
C MET A 43 -6.86 10.71 -17.73
N PHE A 44 -6.01 9.74 -18.06
CA PHE A 44 -6.47 8.41 -18.48
C PHE A 44 -5.79 7.26 -17.73
N VAL A 45 -6.55 6.20 -17.51
CA VAL A 45 -6.04 4.88 -17.15
C VAL A 45 -6.30 3.95 -18.33
N THR A 46 -5.25 3.31 -18.84
CA THR A 46 -5.36 2.37 -19.98
C THR A 46 -4.23 1.34 -19.91
N GLY A 47 -4.41 0.20 -20.55
CA GLY A 47 -3.37 -0.82 -20.63
C GLY A 47 -2.28 -0.50 -21.64
N ILE A 48 -1.17 -1.23 -21.53
CA ILE A 48 -0.14 -1.25 -22.56
C ILE A 48 0.45 -2.66 -22.71
N GLY A 49 0.72 -3.05 -23.95
CA GLY A 49 1.21 -4.38 -24.30
C GLY A 49 0.78 -4.77 -25.71
N LYS A 50 0.28 -6.01 -25.86
CA LYS A 50 -0.16 -6.54 -27.16
C LYS A 50 -1.29 -5.71 -27.76
N GLU A 51 -1.32 -5.64 -29.08
CA GLU A 51 -2.44 -5.13 -29.88
C GLU A 51 -3.03 -6.28 -30.70
N PRO A 52 -3.96 -7.08 -30.15
CA PRO A 52 -4.66 -8.09 -30.92
C PRO A 52 -5.55 -7.40 -31.97
N LEU A 53 -5.49 -7.87 -33.20
CA LEU A 53 -6.18 -7.32 -34.37
C LEU A 53 -7.37 -8.22 -34.75
N SER A 54 -8.41 -7.66 -35.36
CA SER A 54 -9.57 -8.45 -35.80
C SER A 54 -9.19 -9.39 -36.95
N ILE A 55 -8.24 -8.99 -37.80
CA ILE A 55 -7.59 -9.86 -38.77
C ILE A 55 -6.12 -10.02 -38.36
N GLU A 56 -5.71 -11.26 -38.09
CA GLU A 56 -4.31 -11.55 -37.76
C GLU A 56 -3.37 -11.08 -38.86
N ASN A 57 -2.33 -10.34 -38.48
CA ASN A 57 -1.27 -9.79 -39.34
C ASN A 57 -1.71 -8.73 -40.38
N ASP A 58 -2.95 -8.22 -40.33
CA ASP A 58 -3.33 -7.03 -41.09
C ASP A 58 -3.32 -5.79 -40.18
N CYS A 59 -2.24 -5.01 -40.26
CA CYS A 59 -2.07 -3.79 -39.47
C CYS A 59 -3.10 -2.68 -39.76
N ASN A 60 -3.89 -2.81 -40.83
CA ASN A 60 -4.99 -1.89 -41.13
C ASN A 60 -6.33 -2.35 -40.55
N SER A 61 -6.41 -3.58 -40.05
CA SER A 61 -7.61 -4.08 -39.38
C SER A 61 -7.72 -3.48 -37.97
N PRO A 62 -8.94 -3.20 -37.49
CA PRO A 62 -9.14 -2.64 -36.16
C PRO A 62 -8.67 -3.61 -35.08
N SER A 63 -8.21 -3.08 -33.95
CA SER A 63 -7.85 -3.89 -32.79
C SER A 63 -9.10 -4.43 -32.09
N ILE A 64 -9.03 -5.62 -31.49
CA ILE A 64 -10.13 -6.12 -30.64
C ILE A 64 -10.08 -5.53 -29.22
N ILE A 65 -9.20 -4.57 -28.96
CA ILE A 65 -9.10 -3.82 -27.70
C ILE A 65 -8.92 -2.32 -28.01
N PHE A 66 -9.17 -1.46 -27.03
CA PHE A 66 -9.18 0.00 -27.24
C PHE A 66 -7.94 0.74 -26.75
N ASP A 67 -7.01 0.05 -26.07
CA ASP A 67 -5.84 0.67 -25.43
C ASP A 67 -5.03 1.54 -26.39
N TRP A 68 -4.63 0.99 -27.53
CA TRP A 68 -3.85 1.74 -28.52
C TRP A 68 -4.63 2.84 -29.23
N THR A 69 -5.97 2.78 -29.25
CA THR A 69 -6.82 3.88 -29.74
C THR A 69 -6.77 5.07 -28.80
N ILE A 70 -6.88 4.80 -27.49
CA ILE A 70 -6.77 5.81 -26.44
C ILE A 70 -5.40 6.46 -26.50
N LEU A 71 -4.34 5.65 -26.51
CA LEU A 71 -2.95 6.11 -26.58
C LEU A 71 -2.69 6.96 -27.84
N SER A 72 -3.07 6.47 -29.03
CA SER A 72 -2.85 7.22 -30.28
C SER A 72 -3.58 8.56 -30.27
N THR A 73 -4.82 8.59 -29.77
CA THR A 73 -5.62 9.82 -29.71
C THR A 73 -4.99 10.86 -28.78
N ILE A 74 -4.46 10.44 -27.63
CA ILE A 74 -3.76 11.34 -26.70
C ILE A 74 -2.53 11.94 -27.37
N HIS A 75 -1.73 11.11 -28.06
CA HIS A 75 -0.56 11.58 -28.79
C HIS A 75 -0.92 12.56 -29.90
N ASP A 76 -1.96 12.28 -30.69
CA ASP A 76 -2.42 13.18 -31.74
C ASP A 76 -2.85 14.54 -31.18
N CYS A 77 -3.51 14.57 -30.02
CA CYS A 77 -3.90 15.82 -29.38
C CYS A 77 -2.68 16.64 -28.91
N LEU A 78 -1.63 15.97 -28.42
CA LEU A 78 -0.36 16.61 -28.04
C LEU A 78 0.37 17.16 -29.28
N GLN A 79 0.47 16.37 -30.36
CA GLN A 79 1.14 16.79 -31.61
C GLN A 79 0.42 17.95 -32.30
N GLN A 80 -0.91 17.98 -32.22
CA GLN A 80 -1.74 19.07 -32.77
C GLN A 80 -1.74 20.32 -31.88
N GLY A 81 -1.11 20.28 -30.70
CA GLY A 81 -1.11 21.38 -29.74
C GLY A 81 -2.48 21.70 -29.15
N LEU A 82 -3.41 20.74 -29.16
CA LEU A 82 -4.73 20.90 -28.54
C LEU A 82 -4.63 20.91 -27.00
N VAL A 83 -3.61 20.25 -26.48
CA VAL A 83 -3.26 20.16 -25.06
C VAL A 83 -1.74 20.13 -24.91
N SER A 84 -1.22 20.64 -23.79
CA SER A 84 0.19 20.53 -23.41
C SER A 84 0.33 19.66 -22.16
N THR A 85 1.43 18.91 -22.04
CA THR A 85 1.73 18.15 -20.81
C THR A 85 1.86 19.06 -19.59
N SER A 86 2.23 20.34 -19.79
CA SER A 86 2.27 21.36 -18.73
C SER A 86 0.91 21.75 -18.17
N ASP A 87 -0.18 21.46 -18.89
CA ASP A 87 -1.54 21.79 -18.46
C ASP A 87 -2.03 20.83 -17.36
N PHE A 88 -1.29 19.74 -17.15
CA PHE A 88 -1.64 18.66 -16.24
C PHE A 88 -0.67 18.60 -15.07
N PRO A 89 -1.20 18.33 -13.87
CA PRO A 89 -0.39 18.23 -12.65
C PRO A 89 0.45 16.94 -12.56
N GLU A 90 0.03 15.90 -13.26
CA GLU A 90 0.58 14.55 -13.25
C GLU A 90 0.66 14.00 -14.68
N PRO A 91 1.40 12.91 -14.92
CA PRO A 91 1.40 12.25 -16.22
C PRO A 91 -0.02 11.90 -16.69
N LEU A 92 -0.30 12.25 -17.95
CA LEU A 92 -1.60 12.11 -18.61
C LEU A 92 -2.12 10.68 -18.59
N ILE A 93 -1.23 9.70 -18.66
CA ILE A 93 -1.57 8.28 -18.75
C ILE A 93 -1.02 7.56 -17.52
N TYR A 94 -1.86 6.79 -16.84
CA TYR A 94 -1.42 5.78 -15.87
C TYR A 94 -1.62 4.38 -16.43
N THR A 95 -0.57 3.56 -16.37
CA THR A 95 -0.62 2.17 -16.82
C THR A 95 0.08 1.23 -15.84
N VAL A 96 -0.27 -0.04 -15.92
CA VAL A 96 0.31 -1.10 -15.10
C VAL A 96 1.17 -1.99 -16.01
N GLY A 97 2.44 -2.18 -15.64
CA GLY A 97 3.37 -3.03 -16.37
C GLY A 97 3.47 -4.43 -15.75
N LYS A 98 3.76 -5.43 -16.59
CA LYS A 98 4.27 -6.75 -16.20
C LYS A 98 5.71 -6.87 -16.67
N SER A 99 6.45 -7.88 -16.19
CA SER A 99 7.84 -8.14 -16.59
C SER A 99 8.05 -8.34 -18.09
N LYS A 100 6.99 -8.64 -18.86
CA LYS A 100 7.01 -8.84 -20.32
C LYS A 100 6.31 -7.73 -21.11
N THR A 101 5.80 -6.68 -20.47
CA THR A 101 4.95 -5.67 -21.12
C THR A 101 5.63 -5.01 -22.32
N GLU A 102 6.88 -4.55 -22.16
CA GLU A 102 7.63 -3.92 -23.26
C GLU A 102 7.93 -4.88 -24.41
N GLN A 103 8.20 -6.16 -24.10
CA GLN A 103 8.45 -7.20 -25.12
C GLN A 103 7.21 -7.50 -25.95
N GLN A 104 6.02 -7.15 -25.45
CA GLN A 104 4.73 -7.42 -26.10
C GLN A 104 4.21 -6.23 -26.92
N ILE A 105 4.88 -5.08 -26.88
CA ILE A 105 4.51 -3.91 -27.69
C ILE A 105 4.84 -4.19 -29.17
N PRO A 106 3.86 -4.08 -30.08
CA PRO A 106 4.09 -4.25 -31.51
C PRO A 106 5.11 -3.25 -32.07
N GLU A 107 5.84 -3.64 -33.11
CA GLU A 107 6.89 -2.80 -33.72
C GLU A 107 6.36 -1.46 -34.21
N HIS A 108 5.19 -1.45 -34.88
CA HIS A 108 4.55 -0.21 -35.35
C HIS A 108 4.07 0.72 -34.23
N ARG A 109 4.01 0.25 -32.98
CA ARG A 109 3.64 1.04 -31.80
C ARG A 109 4.85 1.51 -30.99
N ARG A 110 6.07 1.07 -31.31
CA ARG A 110 7.27 1.41 -30.51
C ARG A 110 7.61 2.89 -30.53
N ASN A 111 7.55 3.54 -31.68
CA ASN A 111 7.84 4.98 -31.76
C ASN A 111 6.88 5.80 -30.89
N LEU A 112 5.59 5.42 -30.87
CA LEU A 112 4.58 6.04 -30.01
C LEU A 112 4.90 5.80 -28.53
N TRP A 113 5.28 4.58 -28.17
CA TRP A 113 5.68 4.22 -26.81
C TRP A 113 6.90 5.00 -26.31
N GLU A 114 7.97 5.04 -27.09
CA GLU A 114 9.20 5.77 -26.78
C GLU A 114 8.91 7.27 -26.64
N SER A 115 8.07 7.83 -27.51
CA SER A 115 7.63 9.22 -27.40
C SER A 115 6.95 9.53 -26.05
N PHE A 116 6.14 8.60 -25.51
CA PHE A 116 5.54 8.82 -24.19
C PHE A 116 6.53 8.77 -23.04
N LEU A 117 7.55 7.91 -23.12
CA LEU A 117 8.61 7.81 -22.13
C LEU A 117 9.47 9.07 -22.11
N ASP A 118 9.91 9.53 -23.28
CA ASP A 118 10.81 10.68 -23.43
C ASP A 118 10.16 11.99 -22.98
N ASN A 119 8.83 12.11 -23.16
CA ASN A 119 8.08 13.31 -22.84
C ASN A 119 7.36 13.25 -21.48
N ASN A 120 7.63 12.23 -20.66
CA ASN A 120 7.04 12.04 -19.33
C ASN A 120 5.49 12.08 -19.33
N VAL A 121 4.88 11.59 -20.42
CA VAL A 121 3.41 11.57 -20.62
C VAL A 121 2.77 10.42 -19.84
N ILE A 122 3.53 9.37 -19.57
CA ILE A 122 3.05 8.11 -18.98
C ILE A 122 3.69 7.79 -17.64
N GLU A 123 2.86 7.42 -16.66
CA GLU A 123 3.25 6.82 -15.40
C GLU A 123 3.05 5.30 -15.47
N ILE A 124 4.11 4.53 -15.23
CA ILE A 124 4.08 3.06 -15.26
C ILE A 124 4.29 2.50 -13.86
N ASN A 125 3.43 1.56 -13.46
CA ASN A 125 3.57 0.81 -12.21
C ASN A 125 3.71 -0.69 -12.49
N TYR A 126 4.86 -1.29 -12.18
CA TYR A 126 5.10 -2.71 -12.47
C TYR A 126 4.60 -3.63 -11.37
N LEU A 127 3.84 -4.66 -11.76
CA LEU A 127 3.45 -5.75 -10.88
C LEU A 127 4.67 -6.55 -10.41
N LYS A 128 4.71 -6.86 -9.11
CA LYS A 128 5.75 -7.72 -8.53
C LYS A 128 5.73 -9.10 -9.19
N PRO A 129 6.91 -9.70 -9.49
CA PRO A 129 6.99 -11.08 -9.98
C PRO A 129 6.20 -12.03 -9.06
N GLY A 130 5.38 -12.91 -9.65
CA GLY A 130 4.54 -13.86 -8.91
C GLY A 130 3.12 -13.40 -8.56
N ARG A 131 2.76 -12.12 -8.75
CA ARG A 131 1.36 -11.60 -8.60
C ARG A 131 0.69 -11.25 -9.92
N ALA A 132 1.09 -11.86 -11.03
CA ALA A 132 0.70 -11.43 -12.38
C ALA A 132 -0.67 -11.96 -12.86
N SER A 133 -1.69 -12.02 -12.00
CA SER A 133 -3.06 -12.36 -12.43
C SER A 133 -3.73 -11.19 -13.15
N GLY A 134 -4.74 -11.47 -13.98
CA GLY A 134 -5.55 -10.41 -14.62
C GLY A 134 -6.31 -9.56 -13.62
N GLY A 135 -6.72 -10.14 -12.48
CA GLY A 135 -7.39 -9.42 -11.38
C GLY A 135 -6.48 -8.39 -10.71
N ALA A 136 -5.27 -8.79 -10.29
CA ALA A 136 -4.32 -7.88 -9.65
C ALA A 136 -3.90 -6.70 -10.54
N TYR A 137 -3.90 -6.92 -11.86
CA TYR A 137 -3.68 -5.87 -12.85
C TYR A 137 -4.81 -4.84 -12.86
N ARG A 138 -6.06 -5.32 -12.90
CA ARG A 138 -7.26 -4.49 -12.89
C ARG A 138 -7.46 -3.76 -11.57
N GLU A 139 -7.14 -4.38 -10.43
CA GLU A 139 -7.14 -3.73 -9.11
C GLU A 139 -6.24 -2.47 -9.10
N LEU A 140 -5.02 -2.58 -9.62
CA LEU A 140 -4.10 -1.43 -9.68
C LEU A 140 -4.57 -0.35 -10.66
N GLN A 141 -5.17 -0.72 -11.79
CA GLN A 141 -5.78 0.26 -12.70
C GLN A 141 -6.98 0.96 -12.05
N ALA A 142 -7.89 0.20 -11.44
CA ALA A 142 -9.06 0.70 -10.73
C ALA A 142 -8.68 1.59 -9.55
N SER A 143 -7.55 1.34 -8.88
CA SER A 143 -7.07 2.19 -7.79
C SER A 143 -6.79 3.63 -8.22
N ARG A 144 -6.44 3.86 -9.50
CA ARG A 144 -6.14 5.19 -10.06
C ARG A 144 -7.25 5.81 -10.91
N GLY A 145 -8.26 5.04 -11.33
CA GLY A 145 -9.38 5.61 -12.09
C GLY A 145 -10.45 6.17 -11.16
N ASP A 146 -10.97 7.35 -11.49
CA ASP A 146 -12.06 8.02 -10.78
C ASP A 146 -13.43 7.63 -11.32
N ILE A 147 -13.49 7.34 -12.62
CA ILE A 147 -14.68 6.91 -13.34
C ILE A 147 -14.30 5.81 -14.32
N LEU A 148 -15.16 4.81 -14.47
CA LEU A 148 -15.02 3.76 -15.46
C LEU A 148 -16.01 3.98 -16.59
N ILE A 149 -15.55 3.89 -17.83
CA ILE A 149 -16.38 3.85 -19.02
C ILE A 149 -16.11 2.51 -19.71
N VAL A 150 -17.13 1.65 -19.80
CA VAL A 150 -17.03 0.33 -20.43
C VAL A 150 -17.73 0.35 -21.79
N ILE A 151 -16.95 0.09 -22.84
CA ILE A 151 -17.43 0.08 -24.23
C ILE A 151 -18.05 -1.29 -24.57
N SER A 152 -17.37 -2.36 -24.17
CA SER A 152 -17.70 -3.77 -24.45
C SER A 152 -16.88 -4.69 -23.54
N GLY A 153 -16.75 -5.98 -23.84
CA GLY A 153 -15.93 -6.94 -23.10
C GLY A 153 -16.74 -7.97 -22.32
N GLY A 154 -16.05 -8.88 -21.62
CA GLY A 154 -16.66 -10.03 -20.94
C GLY A 154 -16.40 -10.03 -19.43
N GLU A 155 -16.11 -11.20 -18.86
CA GLU A 155 -16.00 -11.41 -17.40
C GLU A 155 -15.02 -10.42 -16.74
N GLY A 156 -13.89 -10.14 -17.38
CA GLY A 156 -12.90 -9.19 -16.86
C GLY A 156 -13.40 -7.73 -16.77
N VAL A 157 -14.32 -7.32 -17.65
CA VAL A 157 -14.95 -6.00 -17.63
C VAL A 157 -16.09 -5.95 -16.62
N GLU A 158 -16.85 -7.04 -16.49
CA GLU A 158 -17.90 -7.19 -15.48
C GLU A 158 -17.31 -7.08 -14.07
N ALA A 159 -16.28 -7.87 -13.75
CA ALA A 159 -15.58 -7.81 -12.47
C ALA A 159 -14.91 -6.44 -12.22
N LEU A 160 -14.41 -5.78 -13.27
CA LEU A 160 -13.88 -4.42 -13.15
C LEU A 160 -14.97 -3.42 -12.76
N ALA A 161 -16.15 -3.51 -13.38
CA ALA A 161 -17.25 -2.60 -13.11
C ALA A 161 -17.88 -2.87 -11.74
N GLU A 162 -18.23 -4.12 -11.44
CA GLU A 162 -18.95 -4.52 -10.24
C GLU A 162 -18.05 -4.47 -9.01
N ASP A 163 -16.99 -5.29 -8.98
CA ASP A 163 -16.16 -5.51 -7.79
C ASP A 163 -15.22 -4.33 -7.49
N LEU A 164 -14.76 -3.61 -8.52
CA LEU A 164 -13.69 -2.61 -8.35
C LEU A 164 -14.15 -1.15 -8.46
N TYR A 165 -15.26 -0.87 -9.15
CA TYR A 165 -15.80 0.49 -9.26
C TYR A 165 -17.10 0.67 -8.48
N ILE A 166 -18.13 -0.13 -8.74
CA ILE A 166 -19.45 -0.01 -8.09
C ILE A 166 -19.33 -0.25 -6.58
N GLU A 167 -18.71 -1.35 -6.15
CA GLU A 167 -18.51 -1.63 -4.71
C GLU A 167 -17.71 -0.54 -3.99
N ASN A 168 -16.83 0.15 -4.72
CA ASN A 168 -16.00 1.25 -4.21
C ASN A 168 -16.66 2.64 -4.37
N GLY A 169 -17.93 2.69 -4.78
CA GLY A 169 -18.70 3.92 -4.95
C GLY A 169 -18.22 4.84 -6.07
N LYS A 170 -17.43 4.31 -7.02
CA LYS A 170 -16.95 5.04 -8.19
C LYS A 170 -17.94 4.92 -9.35
N PRO A 171 -18.23 6.01 -10.08
CA PRO A 171 -19.19 5.98 -11.18
C PRO A 171 -18.75 5.04 -12.30
N VAL A 172 -19.71 4.31 -12.85
CA VAL A 172 -19.55 3.45 -14.03
C VAL A 172 -20.52 3.91 -15.12
N ILE A 173 -20.02 4.11 -16.33
CA ILE A 173 -20.81 4.40 -17.53
C ILE A 173 -20.65 3.22 -18.48
N ALA A 174 -21.71 2.42 -18.63
CA ALA A 174 -21.73 1.28 -19.55
C ALA A 174 -22.43 1.61 -20.87
N LEU A 175 -21.82 1.21 -21.99
CA LEU A 175 -22.39 1.38 -23.33
C LEU A 175 -23.04 0.09 -23.83
N ASP A 176 -24.03 0.25 -24.70
CA ASP A 176 -24.87 -0.84 -25.22
C ASP A 176 -24.31 -1.50 -26.50
N LEU A 177 -23.01 -1.39 -26.80
CA LEU A 177 -22.42 -1.94 -28.02
C LEU A 177 -22.20 -3.46 -27.91
N GLU A 178 -22.95 -4.24 -28.70
CA GLU A 178 -22.89 -5.71 -28.73
C GLU A 178 -21.77 -6.21 -29.65
N ILE A 179 -20.52 -5.88 -29.29
CA ILE A 179 -19.31 -6.32 -30.01
C ILE A 179 -18.58 -7.50 -29.35
N GLY A 180 -19.16 -8.08 -28.29
CA GLY A 180 -18.64 -9.29 -27.62
C GLY A 180 -17.43 -9.05 -26.72
N SER A 181 -16.61 -10.08 -26.54
CA SER A 181 -15.36 -10.03 -25.77
C SER A 181 -14.25 -10.86 -26.43
N SER A 182 -12.99 -10.50 -26.17
CA SER A 182 -11.82 -11.18 -26.74
C SER A 182 -11.71 -12.66 -26.38
N CYS A 183 -12.33 -13.08 -25.28
CA CYS A 183 -12.31 -14.47 -24.80
C CYS A 183 -13.67 -15.17 -24.99
N ASN A 184 -14.66 -14.47 -25.56
CA ASN A 184 -16.06 -14.89 -25.64
C ASN A 184 -16.60 -15.42 -24.28
N ASP A 185 -16.26 -14.69 -23.23
CA ASP A 185 -16.54 -14.94 -21.82
C ASP A 185 -17.51 -13.90 -21.24
N GLY A 186 -17.94 -14.10 -20.00
CA GLY A 186 -18.85 -13.20 -19.29
C GLY A 186 -20.34 -13.55 -19.46
N SER A 187 -21.18 -12.78 -18.79
CA SER A 187 -22.64 -12.95 -18.74
C SER A 187 -23.39 -11.93 -19.61
N GLY A 188 -22.67 -11.09 -20.37
CA GLY A 188 -23.22 -10.14 -21.32
C GLY A 188 -22.51 -8.79 -21.36
N GLY A 189 -21.43 -8.62 -20.58
CA GLY A 189 -20.48 -7.53 -20.73
C GLY A 189 -21.04 -6.13 -20.48
N ALA A 190 -20.45 -5.14 -21.15
CA ALA A 190 -20.95 -3.77 -21.13
C ALA A 190 -22.43 -3.66 -21.57
N PRO A 191 -22.93 -4.40 -22.59
CA PRO A 191 -24.36 -4.37 -22.93
C PRO A 191 -25.30 -4.83 -21.81
N ARG A 192 -24.92 -5.86 -21.04
CA ARG A 192 -25.66 -6.25 -19.82
C ARG A 192 -25.64 -5.12 -18.79
N LEU A 193 -24.45 -4.61 -18.48
CA LEU A 193 -24.27 -3.52 -17.52
C LEU A 193 -25.04 -2.25 -17.95
N ALA A 194 -25.15 -1.97 -19.25
CA ALA A 194 -25.92 -0.84 -19.77
C ALA A 194 -27.44 -1.04 -19.56
N LYS A 195 -27.96 -2.26 -19.73
CA LYS A 195 -29.35 -2.61 -19.42
C LYS A 195 -29.63 -2.49 -17.91
N GLU A 196 -28.70 -2.95 -17.07
CA GLU A 196 -28.79 -2.79 -15.62
C GLU A 196 -28.71 -1.33 -15.19
N MET A 197 -27.81 -0.54 -15.78
CA MET A 197 -27.71 0.90 -15.52
C MET A 197 -28.98 1.65 -15.92
N LEU A 198 -29.68 1.22 -16.97
CA LEU A 198 -30.99 1.77 -17.35
C LEU A 198 -32.07 1.43 -16.32
N ALA A 199 -32.07 0.21 -15.78
CA ALA A 199 -33.04 -0.25 -14.79
C ALA A 199 -32.79 0.35 -13.40
N GLU A 200 -31.53 0.43 -12.99
CA GLU A 200 -31.07 0.85 -11.67
C GLU A 200 -29.93 1.88 -11.76
N PRO A 201 -30.18 3.11 -12.28
CA PRO A 201 -29.13 4.12 -12.47
C PRO A 201 -28.32 4.42 -11.20
N HIS A 202 -28.97 4.41 -10.04
CA HIS A 202 -28.38 4.73 -8.74
C HIS A 202 -27.29 3.74 -8.29
N ARG A 203 -27.28 2.51 -8.84
CA ARG A 203 -26.22 1.51 -8.58
C ARG A 203 -24.92 1.88 -9.30
N PHE A 204 -25.01 2.54 -10.46
CA PHE A 204 -23.87 2.85 -11.32
C PHE A 204 -23.37 4.28 -11.17
N ILE A 205 -24.28 5.23 -10.89
CA ILE A 205 -23.99 6.66 -10.86
C ILE A 205 -24.74 7.37 -9.72
N ARG A 206 -24.16 8.46 -9.22
CA ARG A 206 -24.81 9.38 -8.26
C ARG A 206 -24.91 10.76 -8.90
N ILE A 207 -26.11 11.34 -8.91
CA ILE A 207 -26.39 12.68 -9.44
C ILE A 207 -27.28 13.44 -8.45
N TYR A 208 -27.08 14.77 -8.34
CA TYR A 208 -27.80 15.62 -7.38
C TYR A 208 -29.34 15.60 -7.57
N ASP A 209 -29.79 15.48 -8.82
CA ASP A 209 -31.21 15.36 -9.17
C ASP A 209 -31.51 13.96 -9.68
N GLY A 210 -31.83 13.05 -8.75
CA GLY A 210 -32.13 11.65 -9.05
C GLY A 210 -33.28 11.45 -10.05
N SER A 211 -34.17 12.43 -10.21
CA SER A 211 -35.28 12.37 -11.17
C SER A 211 -34.81 12.44 -12.63
N ALA A 212 -33.64 13.03 -12.87
CA ALA A 212 -33.05 13.16 -14.21
C ALA A 212 -32.20 11.94 -14.64
N ALA A 213 -31.90 11.01 -13.71
CA ALA A 213 -30.92 9.93 -13.93
C ALA A 213 -31.29 9.04 -15.11
N GLY A 214 -32.54 8.54 -15.14
CA GLY A 214 -33.02 7.70 -16.24
C GLY A 214 -32.98 8.41 -17.60
N SER A 215 -33.30 9.71 -17.66
CA SER A 215 -33.25 10.48 -18.91
C SER A 215 -31.83 10.73 -19.42
N LEU A 216 -30.86 10.88 -18.51
CA LEU A 216 -29.45 11.05 -18.86
C LEU A 216 -28.83 9.72 -19.31
N VAL A 217 -29.12 8.63 -18.59
CA VAL A 217 -28.65 7.27 -18.94
C VAL A 217 -29.25 6.81 -20.26
N ASN A 218 -30.55 7.03 -20.51
CA ASN A 218 -31.17 6.68 -21.79
C ASN A 218 -30.58 7.43 -22.99
N ARG A 219 -29.96 8.59 -22.75
CA ARG A 219 -29.23 9.33 -23.80
C ARG A 219 -27.86 8.75 -24.12
N LEU A 220 -27.39 7.70 -23.43
CA LEU A 220 -26.12 7.03 -23.74
C LEU A 220 -26.25 5.97 -24.83
N THR A 221 -27.47 5.51 -25.16
CA THR A 221 -27.68 4.41 -26.13
C THR A 221 -27.05 4.74 -27.49
N THR A 222 -26.16 3.86 -27.95
CA THR A 222 -25.50 3.90 -29.25
C THR A 222 -26.39 3.38 -30.37
N ARG A 223 -27.42 2.60 -30.01
CA ARG A 223 -28.34 1.92 -30.96
C ARG A 223 -27.57 0.99 -31.92
N GLN A 224 -26.62 0.22 -31.37
CA GLN A 224 -25.74 -0.67 -32.13
C GLN A 224 -25.05 0.05 -33.29
N GLY A 225 -24.34 1.14 -32.99
CA GLY A 225 -23.56 1.90 -33.98
C GLY A 225 -24.36 2.86 -34.88
N LYS A 226 -25.69 2.94 -34.73
CA LYS A 226 -26.53 3.78 -35.60
C LYS A 226 -26.62 5.23 -35.17
N ARG A 227 -26.35 5.53 -33.90
CA ARG A 227 -26.42 6.91 -33.40
C ARG A 227 -25.14 7.67 -33.74
N PRO A 228 -25.20 8.94 -34.17
CA PRO A 228 -23.99 9.72 -34.44
C PRO A 228 -23.07 9.77 -33.22
N ILE A 229 -21.79 9.48 -33.43
CA ILE A 229 -20.76 9.40 -32.37
C ILE A 229 -20.75 10.67 -31.52
N LYS A 230 -20.79 11.84 -32.17
CA LYS A 230 -20.83 13.14 -31.47
C LYS A 230 -21.99 13.25 -30.50
N GLU A 231 -23.16 12.72 -30.82
CA GLU A 231 -24.30 12.77 -29.89
C GLU A 231 -24.09 11.87 -28.68
N VAL A 232 -23.48 10.69 -28.86
CA VAL A 232 -23.17 9.76 -27.78
C VAL A 232 -22.12 10.39 -26.86
N VAL A 233 -21.04 10.95 -27.42
CA VAL A 233 -19.99 11.64 -26.66
C VAL A 233 -20.57 12.82 -25.87
N GLN A 234 -21.40 13.65 -26.49
CA GLN A 234 -22.06 14.77 -25.79
C GLN A 234 -22.98 14.30 -24.66
N ALA A 235 -23.65 13.16 -24.82
CA ALA A 235 -24.45 12.57 -23.75
C ALA A 235 -23.57 12.08 -22.58
N ILE A 236 -22.44 11.42 -22.87
CA ILE A 236 -21.46 10.98 -21.86
C ILE A 236 -20.92 12.19 -21.10
N LEU A 237 -20.45 13.23 -21.79
CA LEU A 237 -19.92 14.45 -21.16
C LEU A 237 -20.97 15.13 -20.28
N LYS A 238 -22.22 15.22 -20.77
CA LYS A 238 -23.32 15.78 -19.99
C LYS A 238 -23.61 14.97 -18.74
N LEU A 239 -23.55 13.65 -18.83
CA LEU A 239 -23.71 12.78 -17.66
C LEU A 239 -22.58 13.00 -16.66
N ILE A 240 -21.31 12.98 -17.10
CA ILE A 240 -20.15 13.22 -16.22
C ILE A 240 -20.28 14.57 -15.49
N LYS A 241 -20.70 15.62 -16.20
CA LYS A 241 -20.92 16.94 -15.60
C LYS A 241 -22.06 16.93 -14.56
N ALA A 242 -23.08 16.09 -14.74
CA ALA A 242 -24.18 15.92 -13.79
C ALA A 242 -23.84 15.02 -12.58
N LEU A 243 -22.77 14.21 -12.64
CA LEU A 243 -22.35 13.37 -11.52
C LEU A 243 -22.02 14.20 -10.28
N GLU A 244 -22.40 13.69 -9.12
CA GLU A 244 -21.89 14.20 -7.86
C GLU A 244 -20.37 14.01 -7.82
N PRO A 245 -19.60 14.98 -7.32
CA PRO A 245 -18.20 14.74 -7.01
C PRO A 245 -18.12 13.57 -6.03
N ASN A 246 -17.36 12.54 -6.40
CA ASN A 246 -17.01 11.50 -5.45
C ASN A 246 -16.50 12.19 -4.16
N PRO A 247 -17.04 11.92 -2.95
CA PRO A 247 -16.61 12.58 -1.72
C PRO A 247 -15.10 12.43 -1.45
N ILE A 248 -14.44 11.43 -2.05
CA ILE A 248 -12.98 11.25 -2.06
C ILE A 248 -12.27 12.38 -2.83
N ARG A 249 -12.89 12.96 -3.86
CA ARG A 249 -12.28 13.97 -4.75
C ARG A 249 -12.23 15.39 -4.17
N LYS A 250 -12.94 15.71 -3.08
CA LYS A 250 -12.73 16.99 -2.37
C LYS A 250 -11.34 17.11 -1.72
N GLN A 251 -10.53 16.05 -1.74
CA GLN A 251 -9.13 16.06 -1.29
C GLN A 251 -8.09 16.21 -2.42
N LEU A 252 -8.51 16.35 -3.68
CA LEU A 252 -7.62 16.41 -4.86
C LEU A 252 -7.83 17.73 -5.64
N GLU A 253 -7.17 18.80 -5.18
CA GLU A 253 -6.91 20.04 -5.94
C GLU A 253 -5.51 19.96 -6.62
N PRO A 254 -5.19 20.79 -7.63
CA PRO A 254 -4.12 20.58 -8.61
C PRO A 254 -2.71 20.36 -8.03
N PHE A 255 -2.17 19.18 -8.27
CA PHE A 255 -0.76 18.82 -8.02
C PHE A 255 0.21 19.62 -8.91
N THR A 256 0.59 20.84 -8.55
CA THR A 256 1.75 21.46 -9.22
C THR A 256 3.02 20.68 -8.87
N ASN A 257 3.63 20.13 -9.92
CA ASN A 257 4.94 19.49 -10.01
C ASN A 257 5.88 19.77 -8.83
N ASN A 258 5.99 18.81 -7.92
CA ASN A 258 7.14 18.64 -7.05
C ASN A 258 7.22 17.17 -6.63
N ASN A 259 8.11 16.43 -7.30
CA ASN A 259 8.74 15.17 -6.89
C ASN A 259 7.91 14.25 -6.00
N ARG A 260 7.54 13.06 -6.53
CA ARG A 260 7.07 11.87 -5.78
C ARG A 260 7.64 11.82 -4.36
N LYS A 261 6.90 12.43 -3.44
CA LYS A 261 7.03 12.22 -2.02
C LYS A 261 5.98 11.16 -1.72
N MET A 262 6.41 9.92 -1.45
CA MET A 262 5.68 9.00 -0.56
C MET A 262 4.91 9.84 0.44
N ASN A 263 3.56 9.81 0.46
CA ASN A 263 2.67 10.60 1.32
C ASN A 263 3.41 11.19 2.53
N LEU A 264 4.13 12.27 2.25
CA LEU A 264 4.92 12.97 3.24
C LEU A 264 3.89 13.95 3.68
N ARG A 265 3.40 13.62 4.87
CA ARG A 265 2.31 14.30 5.53
C ARG A 265 2.49 15.85 5.36
N PRO A 266 1.40 16.61 5.24
CA PRO A 266 1.44 17.99 4.71
C PRO A 266 2.48 18.86 5.44
N GLN A 267 3.21 19.69 4.71
CA GLN A 267 4.15 20.64 5.32
C GLN A 267 3.39 21.73 6.06
N GLY A 268 3.10 21.42 7.32
CA GLY A 268 2.42 22.25 8.31
C GLY A 268 2.27 21.42 9.59
N GLN A 269 3.38 21.24 10.32
CA GLN A 269 3.52 20.41 11.54
C GLN A 269 3.07 18.95 11.38
N ASN A 270 4.00 18.15 10.89
CA ASN A 270 3.76 16.77 10.51
C ASN A 270 3.84 15.81 11.70
N LEU A 271 2.82 15.77 12.54
CA LEU A 271 2.83 14.96 13.75
C LEU A 271 2.67 13.45 13.43
N PRO A 272 3.40 12.54 14.10
CA PRO A 272 3.06 11.11 14.08
C PRO A 272 1.64 10.90 14.60
N ARG A 273 0.84 10.10 13.89
CA ARG A 273 -0.56 9.85 14.22
C ARG A 273 -0.76 8.48 14.87
N ALA A 274 -1.50 8.46 15.98
CA ALA A 274 -1.98 7.26 16.64
C ALA A 274 -3.51 7.24 16.69
N ILE A 275 -4.10 6.06 16.60
CA ILE A 275 -5.51 5.83 16.92
C ILE A 275 -5.58 4.92 18.14
N ILE A 276 -6.45 5.22 19.09
CA ILE A 276 -6.69 4.39 20.26
C ILE A 276 -8.18 4.09 20.34
N LEU A 277 -8.54 2.81 20.19
CA LEU A 277 -9.92 2.37 20.33
C LEU A 277 -10.15 1.76 21.71
N THR A 278 -11.33 2.01 22.26
CA THR A 278 -11.80 1.54 23.56
C THR A 278 -13.21 0.97 23.42
N ALA A 279 -13.65 0.12 24.36
CA ALA A 279 -14.95 -0.55 24.28
C ALA A 279 -16.02 0.03 25.21
N ILE A 280 -15.62 0.68 26.31
CA ILE A 280 -16.56 1.21 27.32
C ILE A 280 -16.14 2.61 27.82
N PRO A 281 -17.09 3.38 28.41
CA PRO A 281 -16.82 4.78 28.78
C PRO A 281 -15.65 5.00 29.75
N VAL A 282 -15.45 4.09 30.72
CA VAL A 282 -14.34 4.22 31.68
C VAL A 282 -12.96 4.07 31.02
N GLU A 283 -12.88 3.26 29.96
CA GLU A 283 -11.67 3.10 29.16
C GLU A 283 -11.43 4.35 28.31
N PHE A 284 -12.48 4.85 27.66
CA PHE A 284 -12.43 6.08 26.86
C PHE A 284 -11.92 7.26 27.70
N GLU A 285 -12.51 7.50 28.87
CA GLU A 285 -12.09 8.60 29.75
C GLU A 285 -10.66 8.43 30.26
N ALA A 286 -10.21 7.19 30.53
CA ALA A 286 -8.84 6.94 30.94
C ALA A 286 -7.82 7.28 29.84
N VAL A 287 -8.14 6.98 28.58
CA VAL A 287 -7.31 7.35 27.42
C VAL A 287 -7.36 8.86 27.19
N ARG A 288 -8.56 9.44 27.22
CA ARG A 288 -8.82 10.88 27.00
C ARG A 288 -8.04 11.77 27.97
N ALA A 289 -7.87 11.34 29.22
CA ALA A 289 -7.13 12.07 30.25
C ALA A 289 -5.64 12.34 29.89
N HIS A 290 -5.09 11.66 28.88
CA HIS A 290 -3.73 11.90 28.40
C HIS A 290 -3.63 12.91 27.24
N LEU A 291 -4.76 13.38 26.71
CA LEU A 291 -4.80 14.30 25.58
C LEU A 291 -4.87 15.76 26.02
N ALA A 292 -4.14 16.60 25.30
CA ALA A 292 -4.30 18.05 25.34
C ALA A 292 -5.27 18.48 24.24
N ASP A 293 -6.18 19.40 24.59
CA ASP A 293 -7.14 20.06 23.70
C ASP A 293 -7.97 19.07 22.84
N PRO A 294 -8.63 18.04 23.43
CA PRO A 294 -9.44 17.12 22.64
C PRO A 294 -10.61 17.85 21.98
N GLN A 295 -10.83 17.57 20.70
CA GLN A 295 -11.91 18.10 19.88
C GLN A 295 -12.65 16.95 19.22
N GLU A 296 -13.96 17.06 19.13
CA GLU A 296 -14.78 16.08 18.42
C GLU A 296 -14.49 16.14 16.91
N GLU A 297 -14.33 14.96 16.30
CA GLU A 297 -14.18 14.77 14.86
C GLU A 297 -15.14 13.65 14.40
N GLU A 298 -16.22 14.03 13.72
CA GLU A 298 -17.20 13.09 13.18
C GLU A 298 -16.68 12.49 11.87
N HIS A 299 -16.60 11.16 11.83
CA HIS A 299 -16.32 10.42 10.61
C HIS A 299 -17.51 10.47 9.65
N PRO A 300 -17.32 10.58 8.32
CA PRO A 300 -18.42 10.69 7.36
C PRO A 300 -19.46 9.54 7.36
N GLN A 301 -19.15 8.43 8.02
CA GLN A 301 -20.02 7.27 8.18
C GLN A 301 -20.69 7.22 9.58
N GLY A 302 -20.57 8.29 10.38
CA GLY A 302 -21.30 8.49 11.64
C GLY A 302 -20.54 8.19 12.94
N MET A 303 -19.34 7.59 12.88
CA MET A 303 -18.52 7.33 14.07
C MET A 303 -17.93 8.63 14.61
N ILE A 304 -18.06 8.90 15.90
CA ILE A 304 -17.49 10.10 16.53
C ILE A 304 -16.15 9.75 17.18
N TYR A 305 -15.10 10.50 16.83
CA TYR A 305 -13.78 10.42 17.47
C TYR A 305 -13.53 11.68 18.28
N GLU A 306 -12.70 11.59 19.32
CA GLU A 306 -12.05 12.75 19.90
C GLU A 306 -10.59 12.81 19.46
N ARG A 307 -10.17 13.94 18.91
CA ARG A 307 -8.81 14.19 18.45
C ARG A 307 -8.11 15.20 19.32
N GLY A 308 -6.94 14.83 19.83
CA GLY A 308 -6.12 15.70 20.68
C GLY A 308 -4.63 15.50 20.43
N LYS A 309 -3.82 16.24 21.18
CA LYS A 309 -2.36 16.14 21.12
C LYS A 309 -1.81 15.41 22.34
N PHE A 310 -0.80 14.58 22.13
CA PHE A 310 -0.04 13.98 23.23
C PHE A 310 1.44 14.39 23.15
N ASN A 311 1.88 15.14 24.16
CA ASN A 311 3.25 15.66 24.24
C ASN A 311 4.08 14.84 25.23
N ALA A 312 5.12 14.16 24.75
CA ALA A 312 6.02 13.41 25.62
C ALA A 312 7.40 13.18 24.97
N SER A 313 8.45 13.15 25.79
CA SER A 313 9.83 12.85 25.33
C SER A 313 10.30 13.72 24.15
N GLY A 314 9.91 15.00 24.13
CA GLY A 314 10.23 15.93 23.03
C GLY A 314 9.47 15.67 21.72
N LYS A 315 8.47 14.77 21.74
CA LYS A 315 7.62 14.43 20.60
C LYS A 315 6.19 14.88 20.86
N VAL A 316 5.50 15.22 19.79
CA VAL A 316 4.07 15.55 19.78
C VAL A 316 3.38 14.53 18.89
N TRP A 317 2.38 13.83 19.42
CA TRP A 317 1.53 12.91 18.67
C TRP A 317 0.17 13.55 18.38
N ASP A 318 -0.35 13.31 17.19
CA ASP A 318 -1.75 13.51 16.82
C ASP A 318 -2.50 12.24 17.18
N VAL A 319 -3.39 12.28 18.17
CA VAL A 319 -4.06 11.08 18.70
C VAL A 319 -5.55 11.21 18.52
N LEU A 320 -6.16 10.21 17.88
CA LEU A 320 -7.60 10.06 17.80
C LEU A 320 -8.05 8.91 18.68
N ILE A 321 -9.13 9.11 19.42
CA ILE A 321 -9.70 8.13 20.33
C ILE A 321 -11.17 7.88 19.98
N GLY A 322 -11.64 6.64 20.13
CA GLY A 322 -13.03 6.28 19.84
C GLY A 322 -13.52 5.17 20.75
N ASP A 323 -14.72 5.36 21.30
CA ASP A 323 -15.48 4.31 21.99
C ASP A 323 -16.32 3.53 20.97
N ILE A 324 -15.95 2.29 20.72
CA ILE A 324 -16.52 1.46 19.66
C ILE A 324 -17.48 0.39 20.19
N GLY A 325 -17.66 0.27 21.51
CA GLY A 325 -18.39 -0.85 22.09
C GLY A 325 -17.61 -2.18 22.09
N ALA A 326 -18.22 -3.22 22.67
CA ALA A 326 -17.61 -4.52 22.86
C ALA A 326 -17.78 -5.47 21.65
N GLY A 327 -16.85 -6.43 21.52
CA GLY A 327 -16.90 -7.53 20.55
C GLY A 327 -15.95 -7.39 19.36
N ASN A 328 -15.48 -8.54 18.84
CA ASN A 328 -14.42 -8.55 17.82
C ASN A 328 -14.90 -8.05 16.46
N LEU A 329 -16.18 -8.27 16.12
CA LEU A 329 -16.75 -7.83 14.84
C LEU A 329 -16.73 -6.30 14.73
N THR A 330 -17.22 -5.62 15.76
CA THR A 330 -17.22 -4.16 15.84
C THR A 330 -15.79 -3.63 15.88
N ALA A 331 -14.91 -4.25 16.67
CA ALA A 331 -13.49 -3.89 16.71
C ALA A 331 -12.79 -3.99 15.37
N ALA A 332 -13.06 -5.02 14.58
CA ALA A 332 -12.50 -5.16 13.24
C ALA A 332 -13.02 -4.06 12.30
N MET A 333 -14.35 -3.83 12.29
CA MET A 333 -14.98 -2.84 11.42
C MET A 333 -14.50 -1.42 11.73
N GLU A 334 -14.51 -1.02 13.00
CA GLU A 334 -14.13 0.34 13.40
C GLU A 334 -12.62 0.58 13.27
N ALA A 335 -11.79 -0.45 13.51
CA ALA A 335 -10.35 -0.34 13.26
C ALA A 335 -10.04 -0.17 11.78
N GLU A 336 -10.68 -0.93 10.88
CA GLU A 336 -10.52 -0.77 9.43
C GLU A 336 -10.90 0.64 9.00
N ARG A 337 -12.09 1.10 9.41
CA ARG A 337 -12.60 2.43 9.09
C ARG A 337 -11.64 3.53 9.56
N ALA A 338 -11.18 3.44 10.80
CA ALA A 338 -10.25 4.39 11.39
C ALA A 338 -8.90 4.39 10.65
N ILE A 339 -8.37 3.21 10.30
CA ILE A 339 -7.12 3.07 9.53
C ILE A 339 -7.26 3.71 8.15
N ALA A 340 -8.34 3.39 7.44
CA ALA A 340 -8.59 3.89 6.08
C ALA A 340 -8.74 5.41 6.07
N HIS A 341 -9.48 5.97 7.03
CA HIS A 341 -9.78 7.39 7.07
C HIS A 341 -8.60 8.24 7.58
N PHE A 342 -7.96 7.82 8.67
CA PHE A 342 -6.95 8.64 9.33
C PHE A 342 -5.51 8.25 8.98
N ASN A 343 -5.26 7.14 8.29
CA ASN A 343 -3.91 6.68 7.89
C ASN A 343 -2.88 6.77 9.06
N PRO A 344 -3.14 6.12 10.20
CA PRO A 344 -2.30 6.24 11.38
C PRO A 344 -0.99 5.45 11.22
N LEU A 345 0.02 5.83 12.00
CA LEU A 345 1.24 5.03 12.14
C LEU A 345 1.03 3.86 13.11
N VAL A 346 0.27 4.12 14.17
CA VAL A 346 0.01 3.17 15.24
C VAL A 346 -1.49 3.12 15.51
N ILE A 347 -2.03 1.92 15.68
CA ILE A 347 -3.38 1.73 16.22
C ILE A 347 -3.30 0.87 17.48
N LEU A 348 -3.95 1.31 18.56
CA LEU A 348 -3.96 0.61 19.83
C LEU A 348 -5.40 0.22 20.18
N PHE A 349 -5.57 -0.96 20.78
CA PHE A 349 -6.75 -1.20 21.61
C PHE A 349 -6.33 -1.04 23.06
N VAL A 350 -6.98 -0.14 23.80
CA VAL A 350 -6.71 0.08 25.22
C VAL A 350 -7.99 -0.16 25.99
N GLY A 351 -7.94 -1.05 26.97
CA GLY A 351 -9.12 -1.34 27.78
C GLY A 351 -8.85 -2.23 28.98
N VAL A 352 -9.87 -2.84 29.53
CA VAL A 352 -9.80 -3.78 30.66
C VAL A 352 -9.94 -5.23 30.20
N ALA A 353 -9.50 -6.16 31.03
CA ALA A 353 -9.60 -7.60 30.81
C ALA A 353 -9.72 -8.36 32.13
N GLY A 354 -10.28 -9.57 32.05
CA GLY A 354 -10.28 -10.52 33.16
C GLY A 354 -8.96 -11.27 33.25
N GLY A 355 -8.39 -11.36 34.45
CA GLY A 355 -7.18 -12.13 34.73
C GLY A 355 -7.46 -13.62 34.78
N ILE A 356 -6.73 -14.40 33.97
CA ILE A 356 -6.80 -15.87 33.96
C ILE A 356 -5.83 -16.45 34.99
N LYS A 357 -4.57 -16.00 34.97
CA LYS A 357 -3.50 -16.50 35.84
C LYS A 357 -2.30 -15.54 35.86
N ASP A 358 -1.43 -15.69 36.85
CA ASP A 358 -0.13 -15.00 37.00
C ASP A 358 -0.21 -13.45 37.16
N VAL A 359 -1.41 -12.88 37.10
CA VAL A 359 -1.70 -11.44 37.20
C VAL A 359 -2.52 -11.10 38.45
N ALA A 360 -2.44 -9.85 38.89
CA ALA A 360 -3.22 -9.28 39.97
C ALA A 360 -4.07 -8.10 39.46
N LEU A 361 -5.07 -7.69 40.25
CA LEU A 361 -5.87 -6.50 39.96
C LEU A 361 -4.99 -5.27 39.73
N GLY A 362 -5.30 -4.52 38.67
CA GLY A 362 -4.55 -3.34 38.26
C GLY A 362 -3.25 -3.63 37.48
N ASP A 363 -2.79 -4.89 37.38
CA ASP A 363 -1.68 -5.20 36.47
C ASP A 363 -2.05 -4.89 35.02
N VAL A 364 -1.05 -4.64 34.18
CA VAL A 364 -1.21 -4.38 32.75
C VAL A 364 -0.69 -5.57 31.96
N VAL A 365 -1.46 -6.03 30.97
CA VAL A 365 -1.06 -7.07 30.02
C VAL A 365 -1.03 -6.48 28.61
N VAL A 366 0.12 -6.55 27.97
CA VAL A 366 0.32 -6.17 26.58
C VAL A 366 0.41 -7.43 25.73
N ALA A 367 -0.53 -7.57 24.79
CA ALA A 367 -0.65 -8.80 24.01
C ALA A 367 0.56 -8.97 23.07
N THR A 368 1.29 -10.08 23.21
CA THR A 368 2.20 -10.54 22.15
C THR A 368 1.41 -11.07 20.96
N LYS A 369 0.40 -11.89 21.26
CA LYS A 369 -0.59 -12.46 20.36
C LYS A 369 -1.94 -12.54 21.07
N VAL A 370 -3.02 -12.61 20.29
CA VAL A 370 -4.38 -12.79 20.78
C VAL A 370 -4.99 -14.02 20.14
N TYR A 371 -5.42 -14.99 20.95
CA TYR A 371 -6.14 -16.18 20.49
C TYR A 371 -7.63 -15.87 20.36
N GLY A 372 -8.20 -15.98 19.15
CA GLY A 372 -9.63 -16.14 18.97
C GLY A 372 -10.05 -17.54 19.42
N TYR A 373 -10.47 -17.69 20.68
CA TYR A 373 -10.59 -19.01 21.30
C TYR A 373 -11.85 -19.79 20.89
N GLU A 374 -12.82 -19.12 20.28
CA GLU A 374 -14.14 -19.71 19.99
C GLU A 374 -14.18 -20.48 18.66
N SER A 375 -13.14 -20.36 17.81
CA SER A 375 -13.07 -21.10 16.55
C SER A 375 -12.62 -22.55 16.76
N GLY A 376 -13.35 -23.49 16.17
CA GLY A 376 -13.07 -24.91 16.29
C GLY A 376 -14.13 -25.81 15.68
N LYS A 377 -13.94 -27.12 15.82
CA LYS A 377 -14.90 -28.13 15.35
C LYS A 377 -15.79 -28.55 16.51
N ALA A 378 -17.10 -28.46 16.34
CA ALA A 378 -18.09 -28.95 17.30
C ALA A 378 -18.25 -30.47 17.17
N GLU A 379 -17.67 -31.22 18.11
CA GLU A 379 -17.94 -32.64 18.36
C GLU A 379 -18.50 -32.81 19.79
N ILE A 380 -18.59 -34.04 20.32
CA ILE A 380 -18.97 -34.29 21.73
C ILE A 380 -18.08 -33.47 22.67
N GLU A 381 -16.78 -33.42 22.37
CA GLU A 381 -15.86 -32.44 22.94
C GLU A 381 -15.45 -31.44 21.85
N PHE A 382 -15.50 -30.15 22.15
CA PHE A 382 -15.09 -29.11 21.22
C PHE A 382 -13.58 -29.23 20.92
N LYS A 383 -13.21 -29.22 19.63
CA LYS A 383 -11.81 -29.29 19.19
C LYS A 383 -11.34 -27.91 18.73
N PRO A 384 -10.53 -27.19 19.55
CA PRO A 384 -10.07 -25.84 19.21
C PRO A 384 -9.30 -25.80 17.90
N ARG A 385 -9.58 -24.77 17.10
CA ARG A 385 -8.81 -24.36 15.91
C ARG A 385 -8.67 -22.84 15.98
N PRO A 386 -7.88 -22.33 16.94
CA PRO A 386 -7.80 -20.91 17.20
C PRO A 386 -7.23 -20.17 15.99
N ASP A 387 -7.85 -19.05 15.71
CA ASP A 387 -7.28 -18.04 14.85
C ASP A 387 -6.44 -17.07 15.71
N VAL A 388 -5.25 -16.68 15.26
CA VAL A 388 -4.26 -15.98 16.10
C VAL A 388 -3.84 -14.66 15.48
N GLY A 389 -4.23 -13.55 16.14
CA GLY A 389 -3.75 -12.22 15.81
C GLY A 389 -2.39 -11.94 16.46
N GLN A 390 -1.47 -11.26 15.74
CA GLN A 390 -0.15 -10.90 16.26
C GLN A 390 -0.01 -9.39 16.38
N SER A 391 0.44 -8.90 17.53
CA SER A 391 0.82 -7.49 17.68
C SER A 391 2.09 -7.18 16.89
N ALA A 392 2.27 -5.92 16.47
CA ALA A 392 3.43 -5.52 15.70
C ALA A 392 4.72 -5.70 16.49
N TYR A 393 5.71 -6.40 15.90
CA TYR A 393 6.97 -6.74 16.57
C TYR A 393 7.67 -5.53 17.21
N LYS A 394 7.72 -4.38 16.51
CA LYS A 394 8.34 -3.15 17.03
C LYS A 394 7.65 -2.63 18.29
N LEU A 395 6.32 -2.70 18.34
CA LEU A 395 5.55 -2.28 19.51
C LEU A 395 5.72 -3.26 20.67
N ILE A 396 5.80 -4.58 20.40
CA ILE A 396 6.14 -5.59 21.42
C ILE A 396 7.53 -5.32 22.02
N GLN A 397 8.55 -5.07 21.19
CA GLN A 397 9.90 -4.78 21.69
C GLN A 397 9.91 -3.50 22.52
N ARG A 398 9.18 -2.47 22.07
CA ARG A 398 9.04 -1.23 22.83
C ARG A 398 8.37 -1.48 24.19
N ALA A 399 7.26 -2.21 24.22
CA ALA A 399 6.56 -2.58 25.44
C ALA A 399 7.46 -3.37 26.41
N LYS A 400 8.20 -4.39 25.94
CA LYS A 400 9.15 -5.15 26.77
C LYS A 400 10.23 -4.27 27.41
N ALA A 401 10.64 -3.21 26.72
CA ALA A 401 11.65 -2.30 27.23
C ALA A 401 11.07 -1.25 28.20
N GLU A 402 9.81 -0.84 28.03
CA GLU A 402 9.13 0.06 28.99
C GLU A 402 8.64 -0.69 30.24
N ALA A 403 8.22 -1.95 30.12
CA ALA A 403 7.78 -2.79 31.25
C ALA A 403 8.87 -3.01 32.32
N ARG A 404 10.15 -2.88 31.94
CA ARG A 404 11.31 -2.99 32.84
C ARG A 404 11.63 -1.70 33.59
N LYS A 405 10.92 -0.61 33.31
CA LYS A 405 11.20 0.72 33.84
C LYS A 405 10.03 1.25 34.66
N PRO A 406 10.29 2.07 35.69
CA PRO A 406 9.23 2.67 36.48
C PRO A 406 8.62 3.92 35.84
N ASP A 407 9.17 4.43 34.73
CA ASP A 407 8.82 5.73 34.14
C ASP A 407 7.32 5.86 33.81
N TRP A 408 6.68 4.79 33.36
CA TRP A 408 5.26 4.80 33.01
C TRP A 408 4.35 5.07 34.23
N LEU A 409 4.79 4.74 35.45
CA LEU A 409 4.04 4.98 36.69
C LEU A 409 3.86 6.48 36.96
N GLN A 410 4.72 7.33 36.41
CA GLN A 410 4.61 8.79 36.51
C GLN A 410 3.41 9.34 35.73
N ARG A 411 2.83 8.53 34.83
CA ARG A 411 1.62 8.88 34.07
C ARG A 411 0.33 8.53 34.81
N LEU A 412 0.42 7.86 35.95
CA LEU A 412 -0.72 7.63 36.82
C LEU A 412 -1.02 8.90 37.60
N THR A 413 -2.31 9.27 37.69
CA THR A 413 -2.75 10.33 38.59
C THR A 413 -2.47 9.89 40.03
N LEU A 414 -1.87 10.79 40.84
CA LEU A 414 -1.48 10.46 42.21
C LEU A 414 -2.70 10.21 43.10
N PRO A 415 -2.60 9.30 44.09
CA PRO A 415 -1.42 8.50 44.45
C PRO A 415 -1.25 7.23 43.60
N VAL A 416 0.01 6.85 43.33
CA VAL A 416 0.34 5.56 42.68
C VAL A 416 -0.13 4.40 43.58
N PRO A 417 -0.86 3.40 43.04
CA PRO A 417 -1.33 2.26 43.83
C PRO A 417 -0.20 1.52 44.55
N THR A 418 -0.50 1.02 45.74
CA THR A 418 0.38 0.12 46.50
C THR A 418 -0.36 -1.20 46.75
N PRO A 419 0.14 -2.35 46.27
CA PRO A 419 1.38 -2.55 45.52
C PRO A 419 1.34 -1.89 44.14
N LYS A 420 2.53 -1.59 43.59
CA LYS A 420 2.65 -1.02 42.25
C LYS A 420 2.17 -2.02 41.21
N PRO A 421 1.37 -1.59 40.22
CA PRO A 421 0.95 -2.46 39.13
C PRO A 421 2.17 -2.93 38.32
N ARG A 422 2.15 -4.19 37.91
CA ARG A 422 3.18 -4.82 37.07
C ARG A 422 2.72 -4.80 35.62
N VAL A 423 3.67 -4.97 34.71
CA VAL A 423 3.39 -5.07 33.27
C VAL A 423 3.90 -6.40 32.73
N PHE A 424 3.00 -7.14 32.11
CA PHE A 424 3.28 -8.39 31.43
C PHE A 424 3.18 -8.20 29.92
N VAL A 425 4.15 -8.73 29.17
CA VAL A 425 4.10 -8.79 27.72
C VAL A 425 3.90 -10.24 27.31
N ALA A 426 2.64 -10.66 27.20
CA ALA A 426 2.23 -12.06 27.17
C ALA A 426 0.97 -12.27 26.31
N PRO A 427 0.62 -13.52 25.95
CA PRO A 427 -0.59 -13.82 25.20
C PRO A 427 -1.90 -13.49 25.94
N ILE A 428 -2.92 -13.12 25.17
CA ILE A 428 -4.30 -12.86 25.63
C ILE A 428 -5.26 -13.76 24.83
N ALA A 429 -6.42 -14.11 25.39
CA ALA A 429 -7.52 -14.76 24.67
C ALA A 429 -8.66 -13.77 24.40
N ALA A 430 -9.29 -13.85 23.23
CA ALA A 430 -10.44 -13.04 22.83
C ALA A 430 -11.59 -13.89 22.32
N GLY A 431 -12.81 -13.53 22.69
CA GLY A 431 -14.04 -14.13 22.18
C GLY A 431 -15.24 -13.24 22.48
N GLU A 432 -16.46 -13.70 22.19
CA GLU A 432 -17.67 -12.87 22.34
C GLU A 432 -18.35 -13.04 23.72
N LYS A 433 -17.70 -13.75 24.66
CA LYS A 433 -18.24 -14.03 26.00
C LYS A 433 -17.46 -13.31 27.09
N VAL A 434 -18.20 -12.71 28.04
CA VAL A 434 -17.67 -12.30 29.33
C VAL A 434 -17.43 -13.55 30.19
N VAL A 435 -16.16 -13.86 30.48
CA VAL A 435 -15.79 -15.02 31.31
C VAL A 435 -15.84 -14.63 32.77
N ALA A 436 -16.89 -15.05 33.46
CA ALA A 436 -17.24 -14.54 34.77
C ALA A 436 -16.83 -15.42 35.96
N ASP A 437 -16.45 -16.69 35.76
CA ASP A 437 -16.29 -17.66 36.86
C ASP A 437 -15.31 -18.79 36.49
N THR A 438 -14.50 -19.26 37.44
CA THR A 438 -13.56 -20.38 37.22
C THR A 438 -14.25 -21.72 37.00
N SER A 439 -15.47 -21.91 37.51
CA SER A 439 -16.28 -23.10 37.23
C SER A 439 -16.88 -23.10 35.82
N SER A 440 -16.82 -21.98 35.10
CA SER A 440 -17.35 -21.90 33.74
C SER A 440 -16.59 -22.82 32.79
N SER A 441 -17.34 -23.46 31.88
CA SER A 441 -16.75 -24.29 30.83
C SER A 441 -15.75 -23.50 29.96
N THR A 442 -15.97 -22.20 29.79
CA THR A 442 -15.08 -21.32 29.03
C THR A 442 -13.75 -21.11 29.75
N TYR A 443 -13.75 -20.85 31.07
CA TYR A 443 -12.49 -20.75 31.82
C TYR A 443 -11.70 -22.05 31.81
N GLN A 444 -12.36 -23.19 32.06
CA GLN A 444 -11.71 -24.51 32.03
C GLN A 444 -11.14 -24.82 30.65
N PHE A 445 -11.88 -24.47 29.59
CA PHE A 445 -11.44 -24.58 28.21
C PHE A 445 -10.20 -23.73 27.93
N LEU A 446 -10.21 -22.46 28.36
CA LEU A 446 -9.08 -21.54 28.19
C LEU A 446 -7.82 -22.08 28.89
N LYS A 447 -7.96 -22.51 30.14
CA LYS A 447 -6.88 -23.08 30.95
C LYS A 447 -6.28 -24.34 30.32
N SER A 448 -7.12 -25.17 29.68
CA SER A 448 -6.71 -26.47 29.12
C SER A 448 -6.04 -26.34 27.73
N ASN A 449 -6.44 -25.35 26.93
CA ASN A 449 -6.04 -25.24 25.51
C ASN A 449 -5.11 -24.06 25.21
N TYR A 450 -5.12 -23.02 26.05
CA TYR A 450 -4.32 -21.80 25.88
C TYR A 450 -3.52 -21.50 27.14
N GLY A 451 -2.73 -22.49 27.58
CA GLY A 451 -1.97 -22.43 28.83
C GLY A 451 -0.93 -21.31 28.92
N ASP A 452 -0.65 -20.57 27.85
CA ASP A 452 0.20 -19.37 27.85
C ASP A 452 -0.58 -18.05 27.92
N ALA A 453 -1.92 -18.06 27.77
CA ALA A 453 -2.75 -16.88 27.94
C ALA A 453 -2.93 -16.52 29.42
N ILE A 454 -2.75 -15.25 29.76
CA ILE A 454 -2.84 -14.76 31.15
C ILE A 454 -4.04 -13.84 31.38
N ALA A 455 -4.71 -13.40 30.33
CA ALA A 455 -5.91 -12.55 30.38
C ALA A 455 -6.91 -12.93 29.27
N VAL A 456 -8.17 -12.56 29.45
CA VAL A 456 -9.26 -12.72 28.48
C VAL A 456 -10.07 -11.43 28.32
N GLU A 457 -10.43 -11.10 27.08
CA GLU A 457 -11.16 -9.90 26.67
C GLU A 457 -12.01 -10.18 25.41
N MET A 458 -12.57 -9.15 24.77
CA MET A 458 -13.60 -9.32 23.74
C MET A 458 -13.32 -8.62 22.39
N GLU A 459 -12.21 -7.90 22.19
CA GLU A 459 -12.02 -7.05 20.99
C GLU A 459 -10.66 -7.24 20.28
N GLY A 460 -9.64 -7.71 20.99
CA GLY A 460 -8.25 -7.65 20.55
C GLY A 460 -7.99 -8.48 19.30
N ARG A 461 -8.71 -9.59 19.10
CA ARG A 461 -8.59 -10.39 17.87
C ARG A 461 -9.14 -9.62 16.67
N GLY A 462 -10.27 -8.94 16.83
CA GLY A 462 -10.90 -8.12 15.80
C GLY A 462 -10.00 -7.00 15.31
N LEU A 463 -9.45 -6.20 16.25
CA LEU A 463 -8.54 -5.11 15.89
C LEU A 463 -7.27 -5.63 15.19
N LEU A 464 -6.69 -6.74 15.65
CA LEU A 464 -5.53 -7.35 15.01
C LEU A 464 -5.86 -7.92 13.62
N GLN A 465 -7.10 -8.31 13.34
CA GLN A 465 -7.53 -8.70 11.99
C GLN A 465 -7.50 -7.52 11.03
N ALA A 466 -8.08 -6.39 11.44
CA ALA A 466 -8.08 -5.16 10.64
C ALA A 466 -6.66 -4.65 10.37
N ALA A 467 -5.79 -4.71 11.38
CA ALA A 467 -4.39 -4.35 11.24
C ALA A 467 -3.61 -5.32 10.32
N HIS A 468 -3.92 -6.62 10.35
CA HIS A 468 -3.30 -7.60 9.45
C HIS A 468 -3.62 -7.31 7.97
N ALA A 469 -4.84 -6.88 7.68
CA ALA A 469 -5.24 -6.43 6.34
C ALA A 469 -4.55 -5.13 5.91
N ASN A 470 -3.98 -4.36 6.85
CA ASN A 470 -3.41 -3.04 6.64
C ASN A 470 -1.93 -2.96 7.08
N PRO A 471 -0.98 -3.48 6.27
CA PRO A 471 0.43 -3.64 6.67
C PRO A 471 1.18 -2.31 6.93
N GLN A 472 0.60 -1.18 6.55
CA GLN A 472 1.14 0.16 6.82
C GLN A 472 1.03 0.57 8.30
N VAL A 473 0.09 0.00 9.05
CA VAL A 473 -0.14 0.35 10.46
C VAL A 473 0.51 -0.66 11.41
N SER A 474 1.07 -0.18 12.52
CA SER A 474 1.51 -1.05 13.62
C SER A 474 0.44 -1.14 14.70
N ALA A 475 0.01 -2.36 15.05
CA ALA A 475 -1.03 -2.57 16.05
C ALA A 475 -0.50 -3.17 17.37
N LEU A 476 -1.12 -2.80 18.49
CA LEU A 476 -0.84 -3.36 19.82
C LEU A 476 -2.09 -3.35 20.69
N ILE A 477 -2.30 -4.42 21.47
CA ILE A 477 -3.39 -4.53 22.45
C ILE A 477 -2.80 -4.34 23.85
N VAL A 478 -3.40 -3.45 24.65
CA VAL A 478 -2.99 -3.14 26.02
C VAL A 478 -4.21 -3.23 26.93
N ARG A 479 -4.17 -4.15 27.90
CA ARG A 479 -5.27 -4.42 28.82
C ARG A 479 -4.88 -4.21 30.27
N GLY A 480 -5.72 -3.57 31.06
CA GLY A 480 -5.61 -3.54 32.52
C GLY A 480 -6.46 -4.63 33.13
N ILE A 481 -5.98 -5.30 34.18
CA ILE A 481 -6.73 -6.37 34.85
C ILE A 481 -7.75 -5.77 35.82
N SER A 482 -9.04 -5.82 35.47
CA SER A 482 -10.15 -5.29 36.26
C SER A 482 -10.67 -6.26 37.32
N ASP A 483 -10.57 -7.54 37.03
CA ASP A 483 -11.09 -8.63 37.83
C ASP A 483 -10.20 -9.86 37.65
N LEU A 484 -10.20 -10.74 38.66
CA LEU A 484 -9.60 -12.07 38.57
C LEU A 484 -10.75 -13.05 38.43
N ILE A 485 -10.68 -13.91 37.42
CA ILE A 485 -11.73 -14.93 37.22
C ILE A 485 -11.74 -15.89 38.42
N ASP A 486 -10.56 -16.12 39.01
CA ASP A 486 -10.36 -16.82 40.28
C ASP A 486 -10.61 -15.88 41.46
N GLY A 487 -11.63 -16.18 42.27
CA GLY A 487 -11.93 -15.43 43.51
C GLY A 487 -12.91 -14.26 43.39
N LYS A 488 -13.90 -14.34 42.49
CA LYS A 488 -14.89 -13.26 42.25
C LYS A 488 -15.75 -12.82 43.45
N SER A 489 -15.60 -13.45 44.62
CA SER A 489 -16.34 -13.11 45.84
C SER A 489 -15.85 -11.85 46.58
N GLU A 490 -14.76 -11.20 46.14
CA GLU A 490 -14.21 -10.01 46.84
C GLU A 490 -13.95 -8.78 45.94
N ALA A 491 -14.26 -8.82 44.63
CA ALA A 491 -13.77 -7.82 43.66
C ALA A 491 -14.83 -6.92 43.00
N ASP A 492 -16.06 -6.84 43.52
CA ASP A 492 -17.00 -5.73 43.19
C ASP A 492 -16.77 -4.51 44.10
N ALA A 493 -15.49 -4.17 44.32
CA ALA A 493 -15.14 -2.91 44.94
C ALA A 493 -15.19 -1.82 43.86
N ALA A 494 -16.17 -0.92 43.96
CA ALA A 494 -16.33 0.24 43.09
C ALA A 494 -14.97 0.93 42.85
N GLY A 495 -14.42 0.82 41.64
CA GLY A 495 -13.13 1.43 41.26
C GLY A 495 -12.11 0.54 40.55
N SER A 496 -12.26 -0.79 40.53
CA SER A 496 -11.23 -1.68 39.95
C SER A 496 -11.09 -1.52 38.43
N GLN A 497 -12.20 -1.35 37.70
CA GLN A 497 -12.21 -1.09 36.26
C GLN A 497 -11.55 0.25 35.93
N GLU A 498 -11.84 1.29 36.71
CA GLU A 498 -11.23 2.61 36.59
C GLU A 498 -9.71 2.55 36.78
N ILE A 499 -9.26 1.81 37.81
CA ILE A 499 -7.82 1.63 38.08
C ILE A 499 -7.16 0.86 36.93
N ALA A 500 -7.78 -0.24 36.48
CA ALA A 500 -7.28 -1.04 35.37
C ALA A 500 -7.17 -0.22 34.08
N ALA A 501 -8.22 0.52 33.72
CA ALA A 501 -8.27 1.38 32.53
C ALA A 501 -7.20 2.49 32.58
N ARG A 502 -7.02 3.13 33.74
CA ARG A 502 -5.97 4.15 33.96
C ARG A 502 -4.58 3.55 33.81
N ASN A 503 -4.33 2.37 34.39
CA ASN A 503 -3.04 1.71 34.30
C ASN A 503 -2.71 1.29 32.85
N ALA A 504 -3.70 0.73 32.14
CA ALA A 504 -3.57 0.36 30.73
C ALA A 504 -3.25 1.59 29.86
N SER A 505 -4.00 2.67 30.04
CA SER A 505 -3.82 3.93 29.31
C SER A 505 -2.44 4.54 29.58
N ALA A 506 -2.05 4.65 30.86
CA ALA A 506 -0.73 5.15 31.24
C ALA A 506 0.41 4.37 30.57
N PHE A 507 0.32 3.05 30.54
CA PHE A 507 1.33 2.23 29.87
C PHE A 507 1.30 2.38 28.34
N ALA A 508 0.13 2.41 27.71
CA ALA A 508 -0.03 2.62 26.27
C ALA A 508 0.61 3.95 25.82
N PHE A 509 0.36 5.04 26.54
CA PHE A 509 0.97 6.34 26.26
C PHE A 509 2.49 6.35 26.55
N GLN A 510 2.98 5.57 27.50
CA GLN A 510 4.43 5.38 27.67
C GLN A 510 5.06 4.70 26.44
N VAL A 511 4.40 3.68 25.88
CA VAL A 511 4.86 3.02 24.66
C VAL A 511 4.94 4.03 23.51
N LEU A 512 3.92 4.87 23.32
CA LEU A 512 3.90 5.93 22.30
C LEU A 512 4.99 6.99 22.52
N ALA A 513 5.20 7.44 23.76
CA ALA A 513 6.21 8.45 24.09
C ALA A 513 7.62 8.04 23.62
N ASN A 514 7.95 6.76 23.81
CA ASN A 514 9.28 6.23 23.52
C ASN A 514 9.33 5.38 22.24
N PHE A 515 8.27 5.39 21.42
CA PHE A 515 8.27 4.72 20.12
C PHE A 515 9.23 5.44 19.17
N ASN A 516 10.12 4.67 18.53
CA ASN A 516 11.15 5.23 17.65
C ASN A 516 10.54 5.51 16.26
N LEU A 517 10.59 6.77 15.85
CA LEU A 517 10.10 7.26 14.57
C LEU A 517 11.20 7.28 13.48
N ASP A 518 12.46 7.11 13.85
CA ASP A 518 13.63 7.31 12.99
C ASP A 518 13.75 6.25 11.88
N ASN A 519 13.15 5.08 12.08
CA ASN A 519 13.02 4.05 11.04
C ASN A 519 11.85 4.29 10.06
N ILE A 520 11.11 5.39 10.21
CA ILE A 520 10.08 5.85 9.27
C ILE A 520 10.60 7.08 8.51
N SER A 521 11.45 7.89 9.16
CA SER A 521 12.22 8.99 8.57
C SER A 521 13.31 8.52 7.60
N GLY A 522 13.85 7.30 7.77
CA GLY A 522 14.87 6.71 6.89
C GLY A 522 14.45 6.48 5.42
N ARG A 523 13.17 6.68 5.08
CA ARG A 523 12.68 6.73 3.68
C ARG A 523 12.62 8.15 3.10
N ILE A 524 12.80 9.17 3.94
CA ILE A 524 12.57 10.58 3.63
C ILE A 524 13.88 11.37 3.62
N THR A 525 14.83 11.06 4.52
CA THR A 525 16.15 11.73 4.56
C THR A 525 17.22 11.03 3.73
N ALA A 526 17.18 9.70 3.58
CA ALA A 526 18.14 8.96 2.75
C ALA A 526 18.04 9.29 1.24
N LYS A 527 16.94 9.93 0.80
CA LYS A 527 16.77 10.39 -0.59
C LYS A 527 17.13 11.85 -0.82
N LYS A 528 17.42 12.64 0.22
CA LYS A 528 17.78 14.06 0.07
C LYS A 528 19.23 14.37 0.40
N ASP A 529 19.88 13.59 1.26
CA ASP A 529 21.29 13.85 1.62
C ASP A 529 22.28 13.01 0.77
N ALA A 530 21.79 12.02 0.02
CA ALA A 530 22.60 11.18 -0.87
C ALA A 530 22.95 11.84 -2.21
N GLU A 531 22.28 12.93 -2.60
CA GLU A 531 22.54 13.60 -3.88
C GLU A 531 23.57 14.72 -3.82
N HIS A 532 23.98 15.26 -2.65
CA HIS A 532 24.94 16.38 -2.64
C HIS A 532 25.92 16.55 -1.47
N THR A 533 26.24 15.49 -0.71
CA THR A 533 27.36 15.57 0.26
C THR A 533 28.15 14.26 0.34
N TRP A 534 28.88 13.93 -0.73
CA TRP A 534 30.16 13.25 -0.56
C TRP A 534 31.15 14.28 0.00
N SER A 535 31.15 14.44 1.33
CA SER A 535 32.14 15.26 2.01
C SER A 535 33.54 14.66 1.75
N ARG A 536 34.43 15.52 1.25
CA ARG A 536 35.86 15.29 1.01
C ARG A 536 36.60 14.64 2.19
N GLU A 537 36.01 14.60 3.38
CA GLU A 537 36.56 13.98 4.59
C GLU A 537 36.52 12.46 4.58
N ALA A 538 35.49 11.82 4.02
CA ALA A 538 35.42 10.35 3.93
C ALA A 538 36.44 9.79 2.91
N ILE A 539 36.62 10.52 1.81
CA ILE A 539 37.66 10.24 0.80
C ILE A 539 39.07 10.46 1.40
N THR A 540 39.23 11.42 2.31
CA THR A 540 40.53 11.71 2.96
C THR A 540 40.88 10.66 4.03
N GLN A 541 39.91 10.18 4.81
CA GLN A 541 40.15 9.14 5.82
C GLN A 541 40.48 7.77 5.20
N VAL A 542 39.77 7.37 4.15
CA VAL A 542 40.10 6.13 3.41
C VAL A 542 41.47 6.24 2.75
N ASN A 543 41.80 7.37 2.10
CA ASN A 543 43.12 7.57 1.50
C ASN A 543 44.28 7.67 2.52
N SER A 544 44.00 8.04 3.78
CA SER A 544 45.00 8.11 4.85
C SER A 544 45.40 6.73 5.39
N HIS A 545 44.51 5.74 5.33
CA HIS A 545 44.80 4.37 5.77
C HIS A 545 45.66 3.59 4.77
N PHE A 546 45.72 4.04 3.51
CA PHE A 546 46.47 3.41 2.43
C PHE A 546 47.75 4.15 2.01
N LYS A 547 48.11 5.25 2.70
CA LYS A 547 49.41 5.93 2.55
C LYS A 547 50.43 5.45 3.60
N GLN A 548 50.71 4.16 3.62
CA GLN A 548 51.93 3.62 4.20
C GLN A 548 52.55 2.58 3.26
N GLN A 549 52.82 2.98 2.02
CA GLN A 549 53.96 2.46 1.27
C GLN A 549 54.21 3.31 0.03
N GLU A 550 55.45 3.76 -0.08
CA GLU A 550 56.17 4.20 -1.28
C GLU A 550 55.95 5.64 -1.79
N SER A 551 56.85 6.47 -1.27
CA SER A 551 57.53 7.58 -1.95
C SER A 551 58.15 7.18 -3.30
N TYR A 552 57.93 7.97 -4.36
CA TYR A 552 58.96 8.73 -5.12
C TYR A 552 58.43 9.21 -6.51
N ASN A 553 58.71 10.49 -6.79
CA ASN A 553 58.95 11.16 -8.09
C ASN A 553 57.87 11.37 -9.19
N ASN A 554 57.50 12.66 -9.31
CA ASN A 554 57.55 13.57 -10.46
C ASN A 554 56.51 13.55 -11.62
N SER A 555 55.72 14.63 -11.61
CA SER A 555 55.43 15.60 -12.68
C SER A 555 54.70 15.17 -13.96
N SER A 556 53.40 15.49 -14.04
CA SER A 556 52.75 16.31 -15.09
C SER A 556 51.21 16.34 -14.93
N SER A 557 50.62 17.55 -14.99
CA SER A 557 49.21 17.97 -15.21
C SER A 557 47.99 17.12 -14.77
N PRO A 558 46.89 17.73 -14.25
CA PRO A 558 45.77 17.02 -13.66
C PRO A 558 44.69 16.63 -14.70
N GLU A 559 44.82 15.44 -15.27
CA GLU A 559 43.68 14.64 -15.72
C GLU A 559 43.57 13.38 -14.85
N GLU A 560 42.34 12.94 -14.66
CA GLU A 560 41.88 11.87 -13.78
C GLU A 560 42.80 10.65 -13.73
N ASN A 561 43.42 10.41 -12.57
CA ASN A 561 44.10 9.14 -12.28
C ASN A 561 43.53 8.57 -10.97
N THR A 562 42.30 8.06 -11.04
CA THR A 562 41.85 7.04 -10.09
C THR A 562 42.51 5.73 -10.55
N PRO A 563 43.36 5.07 -9.76
CA PRO A 563 44.06 3.87 -10.24
C PRO A 563 43.02 2.81 -10.63
N ASP A 564 43.20 2.18 -11.79
CA ASP A 564 42.24 1.23 -12.35
C ASP A 564 41.95 0.11 -11.34
N ILE A 565 40.69 0.03 -10.91
CA ILE A 565 40.22 -0.91 -9.91
C ILE A 565 40.57 -2.36 -10.26
N ILE A 566 40.64 -2.67 -11.55
CA ILE A 566 40.99 -3.98 -12.08
C ILE A 566 42.45 -4.34 -11.77
N GLU A 567 43.38 -3.41 -11.93
CA GLU A 567 44.79 -3.66 -11.59
C GLU A 567 44.96 -3.95 -10.09
N LYS A 568 44.22 -3.26 -9.24
CA LYS A 568 44.23 -3.53 -7.79
C LYS A 568 43.64 -4.91 -7.46
N LEU A 569 42.50 -5.25 -8.03
CA LEU A 569 41.84 -6.53 -7.78
C LEU A 569 42.65 -7.71 -8.33
N ARG A 570 43.43 -7.54 -9.41
CA ARG A 570 44.35 -8.58 -9.90
C ARG A 570 45.46 -8.94 -8.90
N THR A 571 45.77 -8.05 -7.96
CA THR A 571 46.78 -8.30 -6.90
C THR A 571 46.18 -8.86 -5.60
N LEU A 572 44.85 -8.94 -5.52
CA LEU A 572 44.10 -9.38 -4.35
C LEU A 572 43.35 -10.68 -4.65
N THR A 573 43.02 -11.44 -3.60
CA THR A 573 42.12 -12.58 -3.72
C THR A 573 40.82 -12.28 -2.96
N PRO A 574 39.68 -12.85 -3.39
CA PRO A 574 38.41 -12.72 -2.68
C PRO A 574 38.50 -13.07 -1.18
N GLU A 575 39.30 -14.07 -0.80
CA GLU A 575 39.49 -14.48 0.61
C GLU A 575 40.24 -13.43 1.43
N LYS A 576 41.23 -12.75 0.83
CA LYS A 576 41.93 -11.64 1.48
C LYS A 576 41.01 -10.43 1.69
N ILE A 577 40.07 -10.19 0.77
CA ILE A 577 39.10 -9.11 0.91
C ILE A 577 38.09 -9.44 2.02
N VAL A 578 37.50 -10.63 2.02
CA VAL A 578 36.55 -11.04 3.06
C VAL A 578 37.20 -11.02 4.45
N SER A 579 38.45 -11.48 4.58
CA SER A 579 39.18 -11.46 5.87
C SER A 579 39.64 -10.06 6.31
N SER A 580 39.75 -9.10 5.39
CA SER A 580 40.10 -7.71 5.70
C SER A 580 38.91 -6.82 6.08
N LEU A 581 37.68 -7.27 5.80
CA LEU A 581 36.45 -6.54 6.10
C LEU A 581 35.82 -7.09 7.39
N THR A 582 35.43 -6.19 8.30
CA THR A 582 35.06 -6.55 9.67
C THR A 582 33.62 -7.01 9.84
N THR A 583 32.74 -6.70 8.88
CA THR A 583 31.31 -7.02 8.96
C THR A 583 30.77 -7.59 7.64
N HIS A 584 29.74 -8.43 7.74
CA HIS A 584 29.04 -8.98 6.56
C HIS A 584 28.48 -7.88 5.66
N GLN A 585 28.03 -6.76 6.24
CA GLN A 585 27.48 -5.63 5.49
C GLN A 585 28.55 -4.92 4.64
N GLU A 586 29.78 -4.85 5.11
CA GLU A 586 30.91 -4.29 4.35
C GLU A 586 31.26 -5.18 3.15
N VAL A 587 31.27 -6.50 3.34
CA VAL A 587 31.51 -7.47 2.25
C VAL A 587 30.40 -7.40 1.20
N THR A 588 29.13 -7.40 1.61
CA THR A 588 28.00 -7.27 0.69
C THR A 588 28.03 -5.94 -0.07
N SER A 589 28.42 -4.84 0.58
CA SER A 589 28.55 -3.53 -0.07
C SER A 589 29.68 -3.51 -1.10
N PHE A 590 30.80 -4.18 -0.80
CA PHE A 590 31.89 -4.36 -1.74
C PHE A 590 31.47 -5.18 -2.96
N ILE A 591 30.73 -6.29 -2.77
CA ILE A 591 30.20 -7.11 -3.88
C ILE A 591 29.30 -6.27 -4.79
N HIS A 592 28.38 -5.47 -4.23
CA HIS A 592 27.52 -4.57 -5.02
C HIS A 592 28.31 -3.49 -5.76
N PHE A 593 29.40 -2.99 -5.18
CA PHE A 593 30.27 -2.03 -5.84
C PHE A 593 30.97 -2.64 -7.05
N ILE A 594 31.56 -3.84 -6.91
CA ILE A 594 32.22 -4.55 -8.01
C ILE A 594 31.22 -4.94 -9.10
N TRP A 595 30.02 -5.40 -8.73
CA TRP A 595 28.94 -5.69 -9.67
C TRP A 595 28.57 -4.44 -10.48
N ASN A 596 28.29 -3.30 -9.82
CA ASN A 596 27.94 -2.07 -10.52
C ASN A 596 29.06 -1.58 -11.47
N GLU A 597 30.32 -1.76 -11.09
CA GLU A 597 31.43 -1.40 -11.95
C GLU A 597 31.55 -2.34 -13.15
N GLY A 598 31.33 -3.64 -12.97
CA GLY A 598 31.23 -4.61 -14.06
C GLY A 598 30.13 -4.25 -15.08
N GLU A 599 28.96 -3.81 -14.61
CA GLU A 599 27.88 -3.36 -15.50
C GLU A 599 28.26 -2.11 -16.31
N LYS A 600 28.99 -1.17 -15.71
CA LYS A 600 29.48 0.01 -16.44
C LYS A 600 30.48 -0.38 -17.52
N ARG A 601 31.42 -1.29 -17.23
CA ARG A 601 32.38 -1.80 -18.22
C ARG A 601 31.65 -2.53 -19.35
N ALA A 602 30.64 -3.34 -19.02
CA ALA A 602 29.81 -4.03 -20.02
C ALA A 602 29.06 -3.06 -20.95
N LYS A 603 28.49 -1.96 -20.41
CA LYS A 603 27.83 -0.91 -21.20
C LYS A 603 28.78 -0.15 -22.13
N LYS A 604 30.07 -0.09 -21.78
CA LYS A 604 31.14 0.48 -22.61
C LYS A 604 31.78 -0.54 -23.55
N SER A 605 31.19 -1.73 -23.70
CA SER A 605 31.72 -2.85 -24.50
C SER A 605 33.10 -3.36 -24.04
N GLN A 606 33.51 -3.05 -22.81
CA GLN A 606 34.74 -3.56 -22.19
C GLN A 606 34.47 -4.93 -21.56
N PHE A 607 34.10 -5.91 -22.39
CA PHE A 607 33.52 -7.17 -21.91
C PHE A 607 34.51 -8.04 -21.12
N GLN A 608 35.81 -8.04 -21.47
CA GLN A 608 36.82 -8.80 -20.73
C GLN A 608 37.01 -8.29 -19.30
N GLU A 609 36.93 -6.97 -19.13
CA GLU A 609 37.02 -6.29 -17.83
C GLU A 609 35.76 -6.50 -16.99
N ALA A 610 34.59 -6.43 -17.62
CA ALA A 610 33.31 -6.74 -16.99
C ALA A 610 33.24 -8.20 -16.50
N THR A 611 33.69 -9.15 -17.33
CA THR A 611 33.81 -10.58 -16.99
C THR A 611 34.66 -10.77 -15.74
N PHE A 612 35.86 -10.19 -15.70
CA PHE A 612 36.74 -10.28 -14.54
C PHE A 612 36.09 -9.77 -13.25
N LEU A 613 35.39 -8.62 -13.31
CA LEU A 613 34.72 -8.04 -12.14
C LEU A 613 33.56 -8.93 -11.66
N PHE A 614 32.75 -9.48 -12.57
CA PHE A 614 31.67 -10.39 -12.20
C PHE A 614 32.17 -11.71 -11.61
N GLU A 615 33.21 -12.31 -12.19
CA GLU A 615 33.84 -13.52 -11.67
C GLU A 615 34.42 -13.29 -10.27
N PHE A 616 35.06 -12.13 -10.05
CA PHE A 616 35.58 -11.75 -8.74
C PHE A 616 34.46 -11.57 -7.69
N ALA A 617 33.34 -10.94 -8.09
CA ALA A 617 32.17 -10.76 -7.24
C ALA A 617 31.51 -12.09 -6.87
N ILE A 618 31.35 -13.00 -7.83
CA ILE A 618 30.81 -14.37 -7.63
C ILE A 618 31.71 -15.16 -6.67
N ALA A 619 33.03 -15.14 -6.89
CA ALA A 619 33.96 -15.80 -5.98
C ALA A 619 33.89 -15.25 -4.55
N THR A 620 33.63 -13.94 -4.40
CA THR A 620 33.42 -13.31 -3.09
C THR A 620 32.09 -13.73 -2.45
N CYS A 621 31.00 -13.85 -3.22
CA CYS A 621 29.71 -14.41 -2.76
C CYS A 621 29.85 -15.83 -2.21
N ASN A 622 30.65 -16.66 -2.87
CA ASN A 622 30.83 -18.07 -2.49
C ASN A 622 31.58 -18.24 -1.17
N ILE A 623 32.41 -17.27 -0.80
CA ILE A 623 33.13 -17.27 0.48
C ILE A 623 32.19 -16.91 1.63
N ILE A 624 31.17 -16.08 1.39
CA ILE A 624 30.20 -15.67 2.42
C ILE A 624 28.90 -16.50 2.42
N ASP A 625 28.81 -17.53 1.58
CA ASP A 625 27.64 -18.41 1.44
C ASP A 625 26.33 -17.64 1.13
N ASP A 626 26.39 -16.70 0.18
CA ASP A 626 25.22 -15.94 -0.31
C ASP A 626 24.80 -16.39 -1.72
N PRO A 627 24.04 -17.49 -1.85
CA PRO A 627 23.66 -18.07 -3.14
C PRO A 627 22.66 -17.21 -3.91
N VAL A 628 21.92 -16.33 -3.22
CA VAL A 628 20.93 -15.46 -3.87
C VAL A 628 21.63 -14.35 -4.65
N LEU A 629 22.65 -13.74 -4.03
CA LEU A 629 23.45 -12.70 -4.66
C LEU A 629 24.34 -13.28 -5.78
N GLU A 630 24.89 -14.47 -5.56
CA GLU A 630 25.67 -15.23 -6.56
C GLU A 630 24.84 -15.46 -7.84
N LEU A 631 23.65 -16.06 -7.71
CA LEU A 631 22.74 -16.34 -8.83
C LEU A 631 22.32 -15.09 -9.60
N ALA A 632 22.24 -13.94 -8.93
CA ALA A 632 21.93 -12.68 -9.58
C ALA A 632 23.08 -12.23 -10.48
N ILE A 633 24.32 -12.30 -9.99
CA ILE A 633 25.52 -11.86 -10.74
C ILE A 633 25.83 -12.83 -11.89
N ILE A 634 25.64 -14.15 -11.70
CA ILE A 634 25.85 -15.18 -12.75
C ILE A 634 25.05 -14.86 -14.02
N LYS A 635 23.80 -14.42 -13.90
CA LYS A 635 22.97 -14.06 -15.06
C LYS A 635 23.53 -12.90 -15.88
N HIS A 636 24.18 -11.94 -15.22
CA HIS A 636 24.84 -10.82 -15.89
C HIS A 636 26.16 -11.26 -16.54
N LEU A 637 26.89 -12.18 -15.89
CA LEU A 637 28.10 -12.80 -16.47
C LEU A 637 27.77 -13.61 -17.74
N GLU A 638 26.73 -14.44 -17.72
CA GLU A 638 26.27 -15.23 -18.88
C GLU A 638 25.95 -14.31 -20.08
N PHE A 639 25.27 -13.19 -19.82
CA PHE A 639 24.94 -12.20 -20.84
C PHE A 639 26.20 -11.55 -21.45
N VAL A 640 27.20 -11.22 -20.63
CA VAL A 640 28.45 -10.62 -21.09
C VAL A 640 29.35 -11.63 -21.82
N GLN A 641 29.42 -12.86 -21.35
CA GLN A 641 30.18 -13.93 -22.01
C GLN A 641 29.59 -14.31 -23.38
N ALA A 642 28.27 -14.26 -23.54
CA ALA A 642 27.61 -14.44 -24.83
C ALA A 642 27.99 -13.35 -25.86
N LYS A 643 28.49 -12.19 -25.41
CA LYS A 643 29.00 -11.11 -26.26
C LYS A 643 30.50 -11.21 -26.57
N LEU A 644 31.23 -12.11 -25.90
CA LEU A 644 32.66 -12.35 -26.11
C LEU A 644 32.96 -13.50 -27.08
N GLN A 645 31.96 -14.33 -27.41
CA GLN A 645 32.14 -15.40 -28.40
C GLN A 645 32.26 -14.80 -29.81
N PRO A 646 33.29 -15.18 -30.59
CA PRO A 646 33.37 -14.74 -31.99
C PRO A 646 32.22 -15.37 -32.76
N SER A 647 31.45 -14.51 -33.44
CA SER A 647 30.42 -14.89 -34.41
C SER A 647 30.98 -15.72 -35.56
#